data_AF-A0AAU9Y099-F1
#
_entry.id   AF-A0AAU9Y099-F1
#
_cell.length_a   1.000
_cell.length_b   1.000
_cell.length_c   1.000
_cell.angle_alpha   90.00
_cell.angle_beta   90.00
_cell.angle_gamma   90.00
#
_symmetry.space_group_name_H-M   'P 1'
#
loop_
_entity.id
_entity.type
_entity.pdbx_description
1 polymer ?
#
loop_
_entity_poly.entity_id
_entity_poly.type
_entity_poly.pdbx_seq_one_letter_code
_entity_poly.pdbx_strand_id
1 'polypeptide(L)'
;MMLTSELKSRHFWASALIELIATFFFIFLTTGTTITWNPMQPPSTELISLCFGLSIATLAMCSLHLSGGHINPAVSIAMMAVRKVSVIRGITYVIFQIVGGIIGSAVLKYITPKEKRGTLGATVPAAGVTAGQAVGIEILLTFLLVFTVCASTDPKRNHYGYEVPLSIGLCVAVCHFIGIGFTGCGINPARSFGPAVIMNTSKIWENHWVYWIGPIGGGLIAAVLYQVIFRTRQEQGPTAGSVNDDINPFVKLFLSLKQMRHSNMYLSEGKMEFRSRKFWTEVFAEFLATLLFLFMVCGTVLPWNNTPPSVIHIAFSHGLSIATLAMAVFHISGGQLNPAVTISMMAVGRVSVLKAVFFIIAQCAGAICGAAIVYYMTPTDSIGSLGVTAPSNGVSTAQAFGVELMLTFILVFVIFAATDPNRGMAGYGVPLAIGICVFICLMHGIPSSGASLNPARSLGPAVVMNLWRDHWIYWVAPTLGGLLATCTYKLLAMTDFALRKRKFWTCVGAEFLATTIFVFAVSSSTLTVQGDATVVVLHVSLTAGLTVATLVMATGHLTGGLINPALTTALMATKKISVLEGVFYIVAQFLGAILGAALLYGLTPGKMRGALGATTISSDLSASQAFGLELLLTFVLVFTIFAATDPGRELRGYDIPLSIGVCVFICHMCGIPLTGCSMNPARSLGPALIKNFWKDHWVYWVGPVPGGIIAAFLYEYVFSTRSAGVSPA
;
A
#
# COMPACT_ATOMS: atom_id res chain seq x y z
N MET A 1 -40.43 -7.80 -24.41
CA MET A 1 -39.67 -7.54 -25.65
C MET A 1 -38.17 -7.28 -25.40
N MET A 2 -37.76 -6.51 -24.38
CA MET A 2 -36.34 -6.36 -24.00
C MET A 2 -35.67 -7.63 -23.43
N LEU A 3 -36.44 -8.49 -22.77
CA LEU A 3 -35.93 -9.71 -22.12
C LEU A 3 -35.38 -10.74 -23.12
N THR A 4 -36.10 -10.93 -24.22
CA THR A 4 -35.80 -11.91 -25.25
C THR A 4 -34.72 -11.44 -26.23
N SER A 5 -34.40 -10.14 -26.26
CA SER A 5 -33.30 -9.61 -27.07
C SER A 5 -31.94 -9.75 -26.38
N GLU A 6 -31.88 -9.60 -25.05
CA GLU A 6 -30.62 -9.77 -24.29
C GLU A 6 -30.09 -11.20 -24.39
N LEU A 7 -30.93 -12.22 -24.19
CA LEU A 7 -30.56 -13.64 -24.27
C LEU A 7 -30.12 -14.09 -25.67
N LYS A 8 -30.49 -13.36 -26.72
CA LYS A 8 -30.05 -13.62 -28.11
C LYS A 8 -28.69 -13.00 -28.42
N SER A 9 -28.16 -12.16 -27.53
CA SER A 9 -26.88 -11.47 -27.74
C SER A 9 -25.69 -12.41 -27.54
N ARG A 10 -24.77 -12.43 -28.52
CA ARG A 10 -23.48 -13.12 -28.37
C ARG A 10 -22.67 -12.56 -27.19
N HIS A 11 -22.73 -11.25 -26.99
CA HIS A 11 -22.03 -10.58 -25.90
C HIS A 11 -22.55 -11.02 -24.53
N PHE A 12 -23.86 -11.27 -24.39
CA PHE A 12 -24.44 -11.81 -23.14
C PHE A 12 -23.79 -13.15 -22.76
N TRP A 13 -23.77 -14.12 -23.68
CA TRP A 13 -23.18 -15.44 -23.42
C TRP A 13 -21.66 -15.40 -23.28
N ALA A 14 -20.96 -14.57 -24.04
CA ALA A 14 -19.53 -14.35 -23.87
C ALA A 14 -19.21 -13.81 -22.46
N SER A 15 -20.03 -12.87 -21.96
CA SER A 15 -19.87 -12.30 -20.63
C SER A 15 -20.20 -13.30 -19.50
N ALA A 16 -21.15 -14.23 -19.72
CA ALA A 16 -21.40 -15.31 -18.77
C ALA A 16 -20.25 -16.34 -18.77
N LEU A 17 -19.75 -16.71 -19.94
CA LEU A 17 -18.66 -17.67 -20.08
C LEU A 17 -17.36 -17.18 -19.44
N ILE A 18 -17.03 -15.89 -19.59
CA ILE A 18 -15.83 -15.35 -18.94
C ILE A 18 -15.95 -15.34 -17.41
N GLU A 19 -17.15 -15.15 -16.85
CA GLU A 19 -17.38 -15.29 -15.40
C GLU A 19 -17.16 -16.73 -14.90
N LEU A 20 -17.54 -17.73 -15.70
CA LEU A 20 -17.22 -19.14 -15.41
C LEU A 20 -15.72 -19.40 -15.46
N ILE A 21 -15.04 -18.98 -16.54
CA ILE A 21 -13.60 -19.19 -16.73
C ILE A 21 -12.80 -18.49 -15.64
N ALA A 22 -13.13 -17.23 -15.34
CA ALA A 22 -12.47 -16.46 -14.29
C ALA A 22 -12.71 -17.09 -12.91
N THR A 23 -13.93 -17.52 -12.58
CA THR A 23 -14.19 -18.18 -11.29
C THR A 23 -13.51 -19.55 -11.19
N PHE A 24 -13.43 -20.30 -12.30
CA PHE A 24 -12.66 -21.54 -12.40
C PHE A 24 -11.19 -21.31 -12.02
N PHE A 25 -10.50 -20.40 -12.71
CA PHE A 25 -9.09 -20.12 -12.44
C PHE A 25 -8.88 -19.51 -11.06
N PHE A 26 -9.78 -18.64 -10.61
CA PHE A 26 -9.73 -18.05 -9.28
C PHE A 26 -9.75 -19.15 -8.22
N ILE A 27 -10.73 -20.04 -8.20
CA ILE A 27 -10.80 -21.11 -7.20
C ILE A 27 -9.63 -22.08 -7.36
N PHE A 28 -9.29 -22.49 -8.59
CA PHE A 28 -8.20 -23.41 -8.86
C PHE A 28 -6.87 -22.94 -8.25
N LEU A 29 -6.48 -21.70 -8.53
CA LEU A 29 -5.22 -21.12 -8.03
C LEU A 29 -5.27 -20.95 -6.51
N THR A 30 -6.35 -20.36 -6.01
CA THR A 30 -6.42 -19.91 -4.62
C THR A 30 -6.59 -21.05 -3.63
N THR A 31 -7.45 -22.02 -3.93
CA THR A 31 -7.55 -23.25 -3.13
C THR A 31 -6.27 -24.09 -3.23
N GLY A 32 -5.58 -24.06 -4.39
CA GLY A 32 -4.28 -24.68 -4.57
C GLY A 32 -3.21 -24.15 -3.60
N THR A 33 -3.21 -22.84 -3.31
CA THR A 33 -2.27 -22.26 -2.35
C THR A 33 -2.51 -22.66 -0.90
N THR A 34 -3.66 -23.24 -0.57
CA THR A 34 -3.95 -23.74 0.79
C THR A 34 -3.41 -25.15 1.02
N ILE A 35 -2.92 -25.83 -0.02
CA ILE A 35 -2.40 -27.19 0.07
C ILE A 35 -1.09 -27.21 0.88
N THR A 36 -1.04 -28.05 1.90
CA THR A 36 0.18 -28.26 2.70
C THR A 36 1.08 -29.28 2.03
N TRP A 37 2.01 -28.79 1.21
CA TRP A 37 2.99 -29.64 0.53
C TRP A 37 4.06 -30.18 1.48
N ASN A 38 4.57 -29.33 2.38
CA ASN A 38 5.49 -29.71 3.44
C ASN A 38 4.82 -29.49 4.81
N PRO A 39 4.57 -30.55 5.62
CA PRO A 39 3.97 -30.39 6.95
C PRO A 39 4.77 -29.51 7.91
N MET A 40 6.09 -29.41 7.71
CA MET A 40 6.96 -28.54 8.53
C MET A 40 6.86 -27.06 8.14
N GLN A 41 6.32 -26.76 6.95
CA GLN A 41 6.19 -25.41 6.40
C GLN A 41 4.80 -25.28 5.75
N PRO A 42 3.73 -25.20 6.56
CA PRO A 42 2.40 -24.97 6.03
C PRO A 42 2.33 -23.61 5.30
N PRO A 43 1.43 -23.45 4.32
CA PRO A 43 1.26 -22.19 3.60
C PRO A 43 0.97 -21.05 4.58
N SER A 44 1.77 -19.98 4.47
CA SER A 44 1.63 -18.84 5.36
C SER A 44 0.38 -18.01 4.99
N THR A 45 -0.19 -17.29 5.96
CA THR A 45 -1.37 -16.44 5.72
C THR A 45 -1.08 -15.35 4.71
N GLU A 46 0.16 -14.84 4.66
CA GLU A 46 0.64 -13.87 3.68
C GLU A 46 0.59 -14.46 2.26
N LEU A 47 1.12 -15.67 2.06
CA LEU A 47 1.11 -16.36 0.77
C LEU A 47 -0.32 -16.56 0.26
N ILE A 48 -1.19 -17.10 1.13
CA ILE A 48 -2.60 -17.33 0.79
C ILE A 48 -3.26 -15.98 0.44
N SER A 49 -3.17 -14.99 1.32
CA SER A 49 -3.85 -13.70 1.14
C SER A 49 -3.42 -12.97 -0.13
N LEU A 50 -2.12 -12.93 -0.40
CA LEU A 50 -1.59 -12.31 -1.63
C LEU A 50 -2.00 -13.11 -2.87
N CYS A 51 -2.01 -14.44 -2.83
CA CYS A 51 -2.49 -15.24 -3.96
C CYS A 51 -3.97 -14.95 -4.27
N PHE A 52 -4.84 -14.94 -3.25
CA PHE A 52 -6.25 -14.61 -3.43
C PHE A 52 -6.46 -13.22 -4.01
N GLY A 53 -5.77 -12.21 -3.48
CA GLY A 53 -5.88 -10.85 -3.96
C GLY A 53 -5.34 -10.63 -5.38
N LEU A 54 -4.12 -11.09 -5.66
CA LEU A 54 -3.48 -10.93 -6.97
C LEU A 54 -4.19 -11.77 -8.05
N SER A 55 -4.79 -12.91 -7.68
CA SER A 55 -5.64 -13.67 -8.60
C SER A 55 -6.88 -12.89 -9.00
N ILE A 56 -7.58 -12.25 -8.06
CA ILE A 56 -8.72 -11.38 -8.39
C ILE A 56 -8.27 -10.18 -9.22
N ALA A 57 -7.16 -9.52 -8.86
CA ALA A 57 -6.63 -8.41 -9.66
C ALA A 57 -6.40 -8.85 -11.11
N THR A 58 -5.71 -9.96 -11.32
CA THR A 58 -5.36 -10.48 -12.64
C THR A 58 -6.62 -10.88 -13.43
N LEU A 59 -7.47 -11.70 -12.83
CA LEU A 59 -8.65 -12.25 -13.52
C LEU A 59 -9.70 -11.18 -13.78
N ALA A 60 -9.85 -10.20 -12.89
CA ALA A 60 -10.69 -9.03 -13.14
C ALA A 60 -10.09 -8.18 -14.26
N MET A 61 -8.77 -7.95 -14.34
CA MET A 61 -8.18 -7.27 -15.51
C MET A 61 -8.53 -7.98 -16.82
N CYS A 62 -8.44 -9.31 -16.86
CA CYS A 62 -8.76 -10.10 -18.04
C CYS A 62 -10.25 -10.10 -18.41
N SER A 63 -11.16 -9.92 -17.45
CA SER A 63 -12.61 -10.10 -17.66
C SER A 63 -13.43 -8.80 -17.61
N LEU A 64 -12.88 -7.71 -17.06
CA LEU A 64 -13.57 -6.44 -16.79
C LEU A 64 -14.28 -5.89 -18.03
N HIS A 65 -13.60 -5.90 -19.17
CA HIS A 65 -14.12 -5.36 -20.43
C HIS A 65 -15.29 -6.17 -21.03
N LEU A 66 -15.49 -7.41 -20.61
CA LEU A 66 -16.56 -8.30 -21.11
C LEU A 66 -17.74 -8.41 -20.15
N SER A 67 -17.49 -8.67 -18.86
CA SER A 67 -18.53 -8.95 -17.87
C SER A 67 -18.60 -7.94 -16.74
N GLY A 68 -17.62 -7.05 -16.61
CA GLY A 68 -17.39 -6.28 -15.39
C GLY A 68 -16.53 -7.01 -14.35
N GLY A 69 -16.12 -8.26 -14.60
CA GLY A 69 -15.18 -9.01 -13.78
C GLY A 69 -15.64 -9.25 -12.34
N HIS A 70 -16.87 -9.75 -12.17
CA HIS A 70 -17.48 -9.92 -10.84
C HIS A 70 -16.84 -11.06 -10.05
N ILE A 71 -16.70 -12.25 -10.66
CA ILE A 71 -16.03 -13.46 -10.14
C ILE A 71 -16.59 -13.92 -8.76
N ASN A 72 -17.76 -13.39 -8.37
CA ASN A 72 -18.31 -13.53 -7.02
C ASN A 72 -19.84 -13.32 -7.05
N PRO A 73 -20.64 -14.32 -6.61
CA PRO A 73 -22.08 -14.18 -6.52
C PRO A 73 -22.56 -13.01 -5.66
N ALA A 74 -21.89 -12.70 -4.55
CA ALA A 74 -22.26 -11.59 -3.68
C ALA A 74 -22.09 -10.22 -4.38
N VAL A 75 -21.03 -10.07 -5.18
CA VAL A 75 -20.81 -8.86 -6.00
C VAL A 75 -21.88 -8.77 -7.10
N SER A 76 -22.16 -9.88 -7.81
CA SER A 76 -23.22 -9.93 -8.83
C SER A 76 -24.59 -9.54 -8.27
N ILE A 77 -24.95 -10.07 -7.10
CA ILE A 77 -26.21 -9.76 -6.42
C ILE A 77 -26.26 -8.29 -5.99
N ALA A 78 -25.16 -7.77 -5.44
CA ALA A 78 -25.08 -6.37 -5.07
C ALA A 78 -25.24 -5.43 -6.28
N MET A 79 -24.58 -5.74 -7.41
CA MET A 79 -24.71 -4.96 -8.65
C MET A 79 -26.12 -5.05 -9.28
N MET A 80 -26.81 -6.18 -9.13
CA MET A 80 -28.24 -6.30 -9.49
C MET A 80 -29.10 -5.38 -8.62
N ALA A 81 -28.89 -5.36 -7.30
CA ALA A 81 -29.68 -4.56 -6.36
C ALA A 81 -29.58 -3.05 -6.65
N VAL A 82 -28.41 -2.58 -7.08
CA VAL A 82 -28.18 -1.18 -7.48
C VAL A 82 -28.44 -0.90 -8.96
N ARG A 83 -29.03 -1.87 -9.69
CA ARG A 83 -29.42 -1.78 -11.11
C ARG A 83 -28.26 -1.45 -12.05
N LYS A 84 -27.05 -1.90 -11.71
CA LYS A 84 -25.87 -1.83 -12.59
C LYS A 84 -25.80 -3.02 -13.56
N VAL A 85 -26.43 -4.14 -13.20
CA VAL A 85 -26.56 -5.35 -14.01
C VAL A 85 -28.04 -5.75 -14.05
N SER A 86 -28.52 -6.23 -15.21
CA SER A 86 -29.90 -6.73 -15.34
C SER A 86 -30.10 -7.98 -14.48
N VAL A 87 -31.33 -8.20 -13.99
CA VAL A 87 -31.62 -9.35 -13.10
C VAL A 87 -31.25 -10.68 -13.77
N ILE A 88 -31.52 -10.83 -15.07
CA ILE A 88 -31.23 -12.07 -15.80
C ILE A 88 -29.74 -12.27 -15.96
N ARG A 89 -29.00 -11.23 -16.38
CA ARG A 89 -27.55 -11.30 -16.50
C ARG A 89 -26.90 -11.64 -15.17
N GLY A 90 -27.33 -11.01 -14.09
CA GLY A 90 -26.79 -11.29 -12.76
C GLY A 90 -27.11 -12.70 -12.26
N ILE A 91 -28.32 -13.23 -12.49
CA ILE A 91 -28.64 -14.63 -12.21
C ILE A 91 -27.76 -15.57 -13.03
N THR A 92 -27.60 -15.31 -14.33
CA THR A 92 -26.74 -16.11 -15.20
C THR A 92 -25.28 -16.07 -14.73
N TYR A 93 -24.77 -14.91 -14.30
CA TYR A 93 -23.42 -14.81 -13.73
C TYR A 93 -23.27 -15.64 -12.47
N VAL A 94 -24.24 -15.57 -11.54
CA VAL A 94 -24.22 -16.37 -10.30
C VAL A 94 -24.13 -17.88 -10.62
N ILE A 95 -24.93 -18.36 -11.57
CA ILE A 95 -24.91 -19.77 -11.99
C ILE A 95 -23.53 -20.13 -12.58
N PHE A 96 -23.01 -19.33 -13.50
CA PHE A 96 -21.73 -19.59 -14.16
C PHE A 96 -20.54 -19.51 -13.20
N GLN A 97 -20.59 -18.60 -12.22
CA GLN A 97 -19.60 -18.50 -11.14
C GLN A 97 -19.61 -19.76 -10.26
N ILE A 98 -20.79 -20.24 -9.84
CA ILE A 98 -20.94 -21.47 -9.06
C ILE A 98 -20.39 -22.68 -9.84
N VAL A 99 -20.77 -22.82 -11.11
CA VAL A 99 -20.29 -23.92 -11.97
C VAL A 99 -18.78 -23.85 -12.15
N GLY A 100 -18.24 -22.67 -12.49
CA GLY A 100 -16.80 -22.47 -12.62
C GLY A 100 -16.07 -22.84 -11.32
N GLY A 101 -16.64 -22.49 -10.18
CA GLY A 101 -16.08 -22.82 -8.89
C GLY A 101 -16.02 -24.31 -8.57
N ILE A 102 -17.08 -25.05 -8.88
CA ILE A 102 -17.12 -26.52 -8.74
C ILE A 102 -16.07 -27.16 -9.65
N ILE A 103 -15.98 -26.73 -10.91
CA ILE A 103 -15.00 -27.26 -11.87
C ILE A 103 -13.58 -26.97 -11.38
N GLY A 104 -13.30 -25.77 -10.87
CA GLY A 104 -11.97 -25.38 -10.36
C GLY A 104 -11.52 -26.28 -9.22
N SER A 105 -12.40 -26.53 -8.24
CA SER A 105 -12.14 -27.46 -7.14
C SER A 105 -12.03 -28.92 -7.60
N ALA A 106 -12.84 -29.36 -8.57
CA ALA A 106 -12.80 -30.73 -9.10
C ALA A 106 -11.48 -31.02 -9.80
N VAL A 107 -11.03 -30.10 -10.67
CA VAL A 107 -9.74 -30.20 -11.37
C VAL A 107 -8.60 -30.20 -10.35
N LEU A 108 -8.63 -29.31 -9.36
CA LEU A 108 -7.60 -29.30 -8.31
C LEU A 108 -7.56 -30.63 -7.53
N LYS A 109 -8.72 -31.17 -7.13
CA LYS A 109 -8.81 -32.48 -6.46
C LYS A 109 -8.19 -33.59 -7.32
N TYR A 110 -8.49 -33.59 -8.62
CA TYR A 110 -8.03 -34.61 -9.55
C TYR A 110 -6.50 -34.62 -9.68
N ILE A 111 -5.89 -33.45 -9.86
CA ILE A 111 -4.43 -33.34 -10.04
C ILE A 111 -3.62 -33.43 -8.73
N THR A 112 -4.26 -33.20 -7.58
CA THR A 112 -3.58 -33.23 -6.27
C THR A 112 -3.50 -34.67 -5.74
N PRO A 113 -2.30 -35.14 -5.29
CA PRO A 113 -2.15 -36.44 -4.66
C PRO A 113 -3.09 -36.63 -3.46
N LYS A 114 -3.62 -37.85 -3.27
CA LYS A 114 -4.67 -38.12 -2.26
C LYS A 114 -4.24 -37.68 -0.86
N GLU A 115 -2.98 -37.84 -0.53
CA GLU A 115 -2.38 -37.54 0.77
C GLU A 115 -2.24 -36.03 1.02
N LYS A 116 -2.27 -35.21 -0.04
CA LYS A 116 -2.09 -33.75 0.01
C LYS A 116 -3.40 -32.96 -0.09
N ARG A 117 -4.52 -33.61 -0.45
CA ARG A 117 -5.80 -32.92 -0.73
C ARG A 117 -6.35 -32.14 0.46
N GLY A 118 -6.19 -32.66 1.69
CA GLY A 118 -6.79 -32.06 2.88
C GLY A 118 -8.29 -31.77 2.68
N THR A 119 -8.71 -30.53 2.95
CA THR A 119 -10.07 -30.03 2.68
C THR A 119 -10.18 -29.21 1.39
N LEU A 120 -9.13 -29.15 0.56
CA LEU A 120 -9.01 -28.24 -0.60
C LEU A 120 -9.36 -26.78 -0.26
N GLY A 121 -9.01 -26.33 0.95
CA GLY A 121 -9.26 -24.95 1.38
C GLY A 121 -10.74 -24.62 1.59
N ALA A 122 -11.60 -25.62 1.85
CA ALA A 122 -12.99 -25.39 2.21
C ALA A 122 -13.09 -24.49 3.46
N THR A 123 -14.02 -23.54 3.42
CA THR A 123 -14.23 -22.57 4.50
C THR A 123 -15.04 -23.18 5.64
N VAL A 124 -14.51 -23.06 6.85
CA VAL A 124 -15.13 -23.55 8.08
C VAL A 124 -14.82 -22.53 9.19
N PRO A 125 -15.78 -22.18 10.07
CA PRO A 125 -15.48 -21.34 11.23
C PRO A 125 -14.34 -21.93 12.06
N ALA A 126 -13.43 -21.07 12.50
CA ALA A 126 -12.31 -21.48 13.34
C ALA A 126 -12.81 -21.98 14.70
N ALA A 127 -11.96 -22.75 15.39
CA ALA A 127 -12.29 -23.24 16.73
C ALA A 127 -12.59 -22.06 17.66
N GLY A 128 -13.71 -22.16 18.40
CA GLY A 128 -14.18 -21.09 19.29
C GLY A 128 -15.00 -19.99 18.62
N VAL A 129 -15.05 -19.92 17.28
CA VAL A 129 -15.87 -18.94 16.54
C VAL A 129 -17.28 -19.49 16.35
N THR A 130 -18.28 -18.79 16.89
CA THR A 130 -19.69 -19.14 16.71
C THR A 130 -20.19 -18.80 15.30
N ALA A 131 -21.28 -19.44 14.86
CA ALA A 131 -21.89 -19.12 13.57
C ALA A 131 -22.32 -17.64 13.45
N GLY A 132 -22.80 -17.04 14.55
CA GLY A 132 -23.15 -15.61 14.58
C GLY A 132 -21.95 -14.69 14.40
N GLN A 133 -20.83 -14.98 15.08
CA GLN A 133 -19.57 -14.26 14.88
C GLN A 133 -19.05 -14.44 13.45
N ALA A 134 -19.10 -15.67 12.91
CA ALA A 134 -18.67 -15.97 11.55
C ALA A 134 -19.49 -15.19 10.50
N VAL A 135 -20.81 -15.14 10.62
CA VAL A 135 -21.67 -14.32 9.74
C VAL A 135 -21.32 -12.84 9.85
N GLY A 136 -21.13 -12.33 11.08
CA GLY A 136 -20.75 -10.93 11.29
C GLY A 136 -19.44 -10.55 10.61
N ILE A 137 -18.42 -11.40 10.72
CA ILE A 137 -17.13 -11.23 10.03
C ILE A 137 -17.31 -11.25 8.51
N GLU A 138 -18.02 -12.24 7.98
CA GLU A 138 -18.27 -12.33 6.53
C GLU A 138 -19.06 -11.13 5.99
N ILE A 139 -20.02 -10.59 6.75
CA ILE A 139 -20.73 -9.35 6.40
C ILE A 139 -19.75 -8.18 6.27
N LEU A 140 -18.87 -7.98 7.25
CA LEU A 140 -17.94 -6.84 7.25
C LEU A 140 -16.87 -6.96 6.16
N LEU A 141 -16.33 -8.16 5.95
CA LEU A 141 -15.32 -8.41 4.92
C LEU A 141 -15.90 -8.25 3.51
N THR A 142 -17.12 -8.75 3.25
CA THR A 142 -17.77 -8.55 1.94
C THR A 142 -18.32 -7.14 1.78
N PHE A 143 -18.72 -6.47 2.88
CA PHE A 143 -19.04 -5.05 2.85
C PHE A 143 -17.86 -4.25 2.33
N LEU A 144 -16.66 -4.47 2.87
CA LEU A 144 -15.44 -3.79 2.42
C LEU A 144 -15.14 -4.08 0.94
N LEU A 145 -15.25 -5.35 0.52
CA LEU A 145 -15.05 -5.75 -0.87
C LEU A 145 -16.01 -5.00 -1.81
N VAL A 146 -17.31 -5.07 -1.55
CA VAL A 146 -18.31 -4.46 -2.44
C VAL A 146 -18.29 -2.94 -2.35
N PHE A 147 -17.98 -2.37 -1.19
CA PHE A 147 -17.76 -0.93 -1.05
C PHE A 147 -16.60 -0.48 -1.93
N THR A 148 -15.49 -1.23 -1.94
CA THR A 148 -14.34 -0.98 -2.82
C THR A 148 -14.72 -1.15 -4.29
N VAL A 149 -15.49 -2.18 -4.66
CA VAL A 149 -16.00 -2.34 -6.04
C VAL A 149 -16.83 -1.13 -6.47
N CYS A 150 -17.80 -0.71 -5.65
CA CYS A 150 -18.64 0.46 -5.94
C CYS A 150 -17.81 1.74 -6.04
N ALA A 151 -16.87 1.95 -5.11
CA ALA A 151 -15.99 3.09 -5.10
C ALA A 151 -15.08 3.11 -6.32
N SER A 152 -14.47 1.99 -6.68
CA SER A 152 -13.49 1.93 -7.77
C SER A 152 -14.12 1.99 -9.15
N THR A 153 -15.37 1.54 -9.29
CA THR A 153 -16.14 1.59 -10.55
C THR A 153 -17.05 2.81 -10.66
N ASP A 154 -16.95 3.77 -9.73
CA ASP A 154 -17.76 4.98 -9.78
C ASP A 154 -17.41 5.83 -11.01
N PRO A 155 -18.38 6.16 -11.88
CA PRO A 155 -18.12 6.96 -13.05
C PRO A 155 -17.60 8.39 -12.79
N LYS A 156 -17.64 8.85 -11.54
CA LYS A 156 -17.02 10.13 -11.16
C LYS A 156 -15.50 10.05 -11.02
N ARG A 157 -14.93 8.86 -11.03
CA ARG A 157 -13.47 8.71 -11.11
C ARG A 157 -13.06 8.93 -12.56
N ASN A 158 -12.19 9.92 -12.79
CA ASN A 158 -11.65 10.20 -14.13
C ASN A 158 -10.60 9.16 -14.59
N HIS A 159 -10.57 7.97 -13.99
CA HIS A 159 -9.54 6.94 -14.22
C HIS A 159 -10.19 5.57 -14.38
N TYR A 160 -10.13 5.06 -15.61
CA TYR A 160 -10.65 3.76 -15.99
C TYR A 160 -9.50 3.00 -16.66
N GLY A 161 -8.89 2.09 -15.91
CA GLY A 161 -7.76 1.31 -16.37
C GLY A 161 -7.50 0.11 -15.47
N TYR A 162 -6.30 -0.45 -15.57
CA TYR A 162 -5.82 -1.59 -14.80
C TYR A 162 -5.83 -1.38 -13.27
N GLU A 163 -5.93 -0.12 -12.84
CA GLU A 163 -6.00 0.30 -11.44
C GLU A 163 -7.24 -0.21 -10.69
N VAL A 164 -8.39 -0.32 -11.38
CA VAL A 164 -9.65 -0.76 -10.76
C VAL A 164 -9.54 -2.21 -10.30
N PRO A 165 -9.20 -3.19 -11.17
CA PRO A 165 -8.93 -4.56 -10.75
C PRO A 165 -7.86 -4.69 -9.66
N LEU A 166 -6.77 -3.91 -9.73
CA LEU A 166 -5.72 -3.93 -8.71
C LEU A 166 -6.28 -3.53 -7.34
N SER A 167 -7.05 -2.45 -7.26
CA SER A 167 -7.65 -1.99 -6.00
C SER A 167 -8.57 -3.06 -5.37
N ILE A 168 -9.36 -3.74 -6.19
CA ILE A 168 -10.27 -4.81 -5.76
C ILE A 168 -9.47 -6.04 -5.30
N GLY A 169 -8.41 -6.41 -6.03
CA GLY A 169 -7.53 -7.51 -5.64
C GLY A 169 -6.79 -7.24 -4.32
N LEU A 170 -6.24 -6.04 -4.14
CA LEU A 170 -5.61 -5.66 -2.86
C LEU A 170 -6.63 -5.70 -1.72
N CYS A 171 -7.86 -5.26 -1.94
CA CYS A 171 -8.94 -5.40 -0.97
C CYS A 171 -9.21 -6.86 -0.60
N VAL A 172 -9.25 -7.77 -1.58
CA VAL A 172 -9.42 -9.21 -1.34
C VAL A 172 -8.27 -9.77 -0.50
N ALA A 173 -7.02 -9.37 -0.77
CA ALA A 173 -5.88 -9.77 0.05
C ALA A 173 -6.06 -9.32 1.51
N VAL A 174 -6.44 -8.07 1.73
CA VAL A 174 -6.68 -7.53 3.08
C VAL A 174 -7.79 -8.31 3.79
N CYS A 175 -8.90 -8.62 3.11
CA CYS A 175 -9.95 -9.44 3.70
C CYS A 175 -9.43 -10.82 4.16
N HIS A 176 -8.53 -11.44 3.39
CA HIS A 176 -7.95 -12.74 3.73
C HIS A 176 -6.96 -12.67 4.89
N PHE A 177 -6.18 -11.59 5.01
CA PHE A 177 -5.27 -11.39 6.14
C PHE A 177 -5.99 -11.49 7.49
N ILE A 178 -7.28 -11.13 7.55
CA ILE A 178 -8.11 -11.18 8.76
C ILE A 178 -8.99 -12.43 8.77
N GLY A 179 -9.76 -12.61 7.70
CA GLY A 179 -10.84 -13.59 7.65
C GLY A 179 -10.36 -15.04 7.73
N ILE A 180 -9.10 -15.32 7.38
CA ILE A 180 -8.54 -16.67 7.49
C ILE A 180 -8.60 -17.17 8.94
N GLY A 181 -8.25 -16.32 9.91
CA GLY A 181 -8.26 -16.68 11.33
C GLY A 181 -9.66 -16.96 11.88
N PHE A 182 -10.70 -16.32 11.32
CA PHE A 182 -12.09 -16.46 11.80
C PHE A 182 -12.87 -17.56 11.08
N THR A 183 -12.84 -17.55 9.74
CA THR A 183 -13.78 -18.33 8.90
C THR A 183 -13.10 -19.04 7.73
N GLY A 184 -11.77 -18.90 7.58
CA GLY A 184 -11.07 -19.27 6.35
C GLY A 184 -11.28 -18.27 5.19
N CYS A 185 -11.92 -17.13 5.48
CA CYS A 185 -12.28 -16.05 4.55
C CYS A 185 -13.11 -16.55 3.34
N GLY A 186 -14.43 -16.56 3.50
CA GLY A 186 -15.37 -16.88 2.43
C GLY A 186 -15.43 -15.76 1.41
N ILE A 187 -16.02 -14.63 1.80
CA ILE A 187 -16.34 -13.38 1.07
C ILE A 187 -16.99 -13.54 -0.32
N ASN A 188 -17.13 -14.77 -0.79
CA ASN A 188 -17.53 -15.21 -2.11
C ASN A 188 -18.23 -16.57 -1.96
N PRO A 189 -19.55 -16.64 -2.20
CA PRO A 189 -20.29 -17.88 -2.09
C PRO A 189 -19.80 -18.99 -3.02
N ALA A 190 -19.39 -18.67 -4.26
CA ALA A 190 -18.86 -19.67 -5.19
C ALA A 190 -17.52 -20.25 -4.69
N ARG A 191 -16.65 -19.40 -4.11
CA ARG A 191 -15.37 -19.79 -3.48
C ARG A 191 -15.55 -20.80 -2.35
N SER A 192 -16.63 -20.65 -1.58
CA SER A 192 -16.93 -21.53 -0.45
C SER A 192 -17.63 -22.80 -0.93
N PHE A 193 -18.55 -22.68 -1.88
CA PHE A 193 -19.38 -23.79 -2.38
C PHE A 193 -18.60 -24.81 -3.21
N GLY A 194 -17.65 -24.37 -4.05
CA GLY A 194 -16.86 -25.27 -4.91
C GLY A 194 -16.15 -26.39 -4.14
N PRO A 195 -15.26 -26.07 -3.18
CA PRO A 195 -14.60 -27.08 -2.36
C PRO A 195 -15.58 -27.89 -1.50
N ALA A 196 -16.67 -27.28 -1.01
CA ALA A 196 -17.67 -27.96 -0.20
C ALA A 196 -18.36 -29.11 -0.95
N VAL A 197 -18.80 -28.86 -2.19
CA VAL A 197 -19.40 -29.88 -3.05
C VAL A 197 -18.40 -30.99 -3.40
N ILE A 198 -17.16 -30.62 -3.69
CA ILE A 198 -16.15 -31.56 -4.16
C ILE A 198 -15.56 -32.43 -3.04
N MET A 199 -15.45 -31.90 -1.83
CA MET A 199 -14.96 -32.64 -0.66
C MET A 199 -16.08 -33.36 0.08
N ASN A 200 -17.28 -32.80 0.09
CA ASN A 200 -18.51 -33.38 0.62
C ASN A 200 -18.36 -34.07 1.99
N THR A 201 -17.93 -33.31 3.01
CA THR A 201 -17.82 -33.81 4.39
C THR A 201 -18.83 -33.10 5.29
N SER A 202 -19.35 -33.80 6.31
CA SER A 202 -20.36 -33.26 7.24
C SER A 202 -19.91 -31.95 7.90
N LYS A 203 -18.65 -31.88 8.33
CA LYS A 203 -18.05 -30.69 8.97
C LYS A 203 -18.10 -29.44 8.08
N ILE A 204 -17.91 -29.59 6.76
CA ILE A 204 -17.94 -28.45 5.83
C ILE A 204 -19.39 -27.93 5.66
N TRP A 205 -20.37 -28.82 5.72
CA TRP A 205 -21.78 -28.48 5.51
C TRP A 205 -22.47 -27.89 6.73
N GLU A 206 -21.99 -28.19 7.95
CA GLU A 206 -22.60 -27.78 9.22
C GLU A 206 -22.94 -26.28 9.30
N ASN A 207 -21.99 -25.42 8.93
CA ASN A 207 -22.14 -23.96 8.97
C ASN A 207 -22.03 -23.32 7.57
N HIS A 208 -22.34 -24.07 6.51
CA HIS A 208 -22.11 -23.58 5.15
C HIS A 208 -22.96 -22.36 4.77
N TRP A 209 -24.15 -22.24 5.38
CA TRP A 209 -25.07 -21.12 5.16
C TRP A 209 -24.44 -19.74 5.48
N VAL A 210 -23.46 -19.72 6.39
CA VAL A 210 -22.69 -18.51 6.77
C VAL A 210 -22.06 -17.87 5.54
N TYR A 211 -21.51 -18.68 4.63
CA TYR A 211 -20.80 -18.23 3.43
C TYR A 211 -21.72 -17.80 2.27
N TRP A 212 -23.03 -17.89 2.48
CA TRP A 212 -24.04 -17.33 1.59
C TRP A 212 -24.63 -16.06 2.19
N ILE A 213 -25.17 -16.17 3.40
CA ILE A 213 -25.86 -15.06 4.08
C ILE A 213 -24.89 -13.93 4.41
N GLY A 214 -23.70 -14.26 4.92
CA GLY A 214 -22.69 -13.27 5.29
C GLY A 214 -22.26 -12.42 4.09
N PRO A 215 -21.71 -13.03 3.03
CA PRO A 215 -21.26 -12.26 1.86
C PRO A 215 -22.38 -11.52 1.13
N ILE A 216 -23.56 -12.13 0.94
CA ILE A 216 -24.68 -11.46 0.26
C ILE A 216 -25.17 -10.28 1.09
N GLY A 217 -25.32 -10.45 2.42
CA GLY A 217 -25.72 -9.39 3.33
C GLY A 217 -24.74 -8.21 3.30
N GLY A 218 -23.45 -8.47 3.46
CA GLY A 218 -22.39 -7.46 3.39
C GLY A 218 -22.39 -6.70 2.06
N GLY A 219 -22.51 -7.43 0.95
CA GLY A 219 -22.54 -6.84 -0.39
C GLY A 219 -23.74 -5.92 -0.64
N LEU A 220 -24.93 -6.35 -0.22
CA LEU A 220 -26.14 -5.55 -0.36
C LEU A 220 -26.06 -4.26 0.48
N ILE A 221 -25.62 -4.36 1.74
CA ILE A 221 -25.46 -3.21 2.63
C ILE A 221 -24.47 -2.20 2.02
N ALA A 222 -23.31 -2.66 1.56
CA ALA A 222 -22.29 -1.80 0.96
C ALA A 222 -22.79 -1.08 -0.30
N ALA A 223 -23.42 -1.82 -1.22
CA ALA A 223 -23.87 -1.24 -2.48
C ALA A 223 -24.99 -0.22 -2.26
N VAL A 224 -25.97 -0.51 -1.39
CA VAL A 224 -27.05 0.44 -1.07
C VAL A 224 -26.48 1.68 -0.36
N LEU A 225 -25.64 1.49 0.65
CA LEU A 225 -25.02 2.58 1.40
C LEU A 225 -24.20 3.49 0.48
N TYR A 226 -23.42 2.91 -0.44
CA TYR A 226 -22.64 3.68 -1.40
C TYR A 226 -23.54 4.52 -2.33
N GLN A 227 -24.61 3.94 -2.86
CA GLN A 227 -25.54 4.65 -3.73
C GLN A 227 -26.31 5.77 -3.02
N VAL A 228 -26.66 5.59 -1.74
CA VAL A 228 -27.48 6.56 -0.99
C VAL A 228 -26.62 7.70 -0.43
N ILE A 229 -25.46 7.39 0.15
CA ILE A 229 -24.67 8.35 0.91
C ILE A 229 -23.59 9.01 0.03
N PHE A 230 -22.84 8.22 -0.73
CA PHE A 230 -21.62 8.68 -1.39
C PHE A 230 -21.83 9.10 -2.84
N ARG A 231 -22.82 8.52 -3.54
CA ARG A 231 -23.19 8.95 -4.89
C ARG A 231 -23.97 10.26 -4.85
N THR A 232 -23.28 11.39 -4.95
CA THR A 232 -23.92 12.69 -5.16
C THR A 232 -24.60 12.74 -6.54
N ARG A 233 -25.90 13.10 -6.61
CA ARG A 233 -26.53 13.52 -7.88
C ARG A 233 -25.76 14.73 -8.41
N GLN A 234 -25.57 14.83 -9.73
CA GLN A 234 -25.13 16.09 -10.33
C GLN A 234 -26.17 17.15 -9.95
N GLU A 235 -25.76 18.16 -9.19
CA GLU A 235 -26.32 19.47 -9.42
C GLU A 235 -25.77 19.88 -10.78
N GLN A 236 -26.64 19.93 -11.79
CA GLN A 236 -26.34 20.67 -13.00
C GLN A 236 -26.15 22.12 -12.54
N GLY A 237 -24.91 22.52 -12.27
CA GLY A 237 -24.57 23.92 -12.20
C GLY A 237 -25.02 24.57 -13.51
N PRO A 238 -25.46 25.84 -13.48
CA PRO A 238 -25.87 26.54 -14.69
C PRO A 238 -24.75 26.35 -15.72
N THR A 239 -25.12 25.86 -16.91
CA THR A 239 -24.24 25.78 -18.07
C THR A 239 -23.40 27.04 -18.11
N ALA A 240 -22.08 26.88 -18.02
CA ALA A 240 -21.15 27.99 -18.15
C ALA A 240 -21.44 28.64 -19.52
N GLY A 241 -22.19 29.74 -19.50
CA GLY A 241 -22.20 30.68 -20.60
C GLY A 241 -20.75 31.08 -20.82
N SER A 242 -20.33 31.03 -22.08
CA SER A 242 -19.06 31.55 -22.57
C SER A 242 -18.64 32.79 -21.77
N VAL A 243 -17.62 32.64 -20.93
CA VAL A 243 -16.98 33.79 -20.29
C VAL A 243 -16.31 34.54 -21.43
N ASN A 244 -16.84 35.71 -21.80
CA ASN A 244 -16.19 36.62 -22.73
C ASN A 244 -14.77 36.92 -22.23
N ASP A 245 -13.79 36.76 -23.11
CA ASP A 245 -12.37 37.00 -22.86
C ASP A 245 -12.00 38.50 -22.69
N ASP A 246 -12.98 39.40 -22.60
CA ASP A 246 -12.77 40.86 -22.57
C ASP A 246 -12.68 41.47 -21.16
N ILE A 247 -12.27 40.69 -20.14
CA ILE A 247 -12.07 41.27 -18.79
C ILE A 247 -10.65 41.84 -18.67
N ASN A 248 -10.61 43.18 -18.50
CA ASN A 248 -9.40 43.99 -18.32
C ASN A 248 -8.38 43.34 -17.35
N PRO A 249 -7.08 43.24 -17.71
CA PRO A 249 -6.03 42.65 -16.88
C PRO A 249 -5.94 43.23 -15.46
N PHE A 250 -6.26 44.52 -15.30
CA PHE A 250 -6.28 45.19 -14.00
C PHE A 250 -7.41 44.70 -13.09
N VAL A 251 -8.57 44.30 -13.64
CA VAL A 251 -9.67 43.72 -12.86
C VAL A 251 -9.32 42.30 -12.42
N LYS A 252 -8.64 41.53 -13.27
CA LYS A 252 -8.08 40.20 -12.93
C LYS A 252 -7.05 40.29 -11.80
N LEU A 253 -6.16 41.31 -11.86
CA LEU A 253 -5.19 41.59 -10.80
C LEU A 253 -5.87 42.08 -9.51
N PHE A 254 -6.88 42.94 -9.61
CA PHE A 254 -7.61 43.46 -8.44
C PHE A 254 -8.47 42.37 -7.76
N LEU A 255 -9.05 41.44 -8.52
CA LEU A 255 -9.72 40.25 -7.99
C LEU A 255 -8.72 39.28 -7.34
N SER A 256 -7.53 39.09 -7.92
CA SER A 256 -6.45 38.29 -7.34
C SER A 256 -5.90 38.92 -6.05
N LEU A 257 -5.80 40.25 -5.98
CA LEU A 257 -5.35 40.97 -4.79
C LEU A 257 -6.42 41.02 -3.68
N LYS A 258 -7.71 41.02 -4.02
CA LYS A 258 -8.81 40.91 -3.05
C LYS A 258 -8.87 39.51 -2.41
N GLN A 259 -8.36 38.49 -3.11
CA GLN A 259 -8.25 37.11 -2.63
C GLN A 259 -7.10 36.90 -1.63
N MET A 260 -6.16 37.85 -1.51
CA MET A 260 -5.01 37.76 -0.60
C MET A 260 -5.22 38.39 0.78
N ARG A 261 -6.39 38.98 1.08
CA ARG A 261 -6.62 39.65 2.36
C ARG A 261 -7.85 39.11 3.10
N HIS A 262 -7.79 37.88 3.58
CA HIS A 262 -8.89 37.32 4.37
C HIS A 262 -8.46 36.29 5.43
N SER A 263 -7.94 36.76 6.57
CA SER A 263 -7.90 35.98 7.81
C SER A 263 -9.28 35.83 8.47
N ASN A 264 -10.24 36.70 8.15
CA ASN A 264 -11.62 36.65 8.68
C ASN A 264 -12.62 35.83 7.83
N MET A 265 -12.25 35.33 6.65
CA MET A 265 -13.16 34.58 5.76
C MET A 265 -13.23 33.07 6.10
N TYR A 266 -12.15 32.50 6.65
CA TYR A 266 -12.10 31.08 7.01
C TYR A 266 -13.12 30.68 8.11
N LEU A 267 -13.45 31.59 9.02
CA LEU A 267 -14.46 31.36 10.07
C LEU A 267 -15.91 31.53 9.56
N SER A 268 -16.15 32.38 8.57
CA SER A 268 -17.49 32.55 7.96
C SER A 268 -17.81 31.45 6.94
N GLU A 269 -16.82 30.97 6.18
CA GLU A 269 -16.99 29.84 5.24
C GLU A 269 -17.27 28.52 5.97
N GLY A 270 -16.62 28.26 7.11
CA GLY A 270 -16.84 27.04 7.90
C GLY A 270 -18.30 26.87 8.37
N LYS A 271 -19.02 27.96 8.68
CA LYS A 271 -20.43 27.90 9.07
C LYS A 271 -21.37 27.53 7.90
N MET A 272 -21.03 27.93 6.67
CA MET A 272 -21.77 27.51 5.47
C MET A 272 -21.37 26.08 5.05
N GLU A 273 -20.11 25.71 5.20
CA GLU A 273 -19.59 24.37 4.95
C GLU A 273 -20.30 23.31 5.81
N PHE A 274 -20.47 23.59 7.10
CA PHE A 274 -21.16 22.73 8.08
C PHE A 274 -22.59 22.35 7.71
N ARG A 275 -23.30 23.22 6.97
CA ARG A 275 -24.68 22.97 6.53
C ARG A 275 -24.75 22.14 5.24
N SER A 276 -23.61 21.91 4.59
CA SER A 276 -23.59 21.18 3.32
C SER A 276 -23.71 19.67 3.54
N ARG A 277 -24.46 18.99 2.66
CA ARG A 277 -24.50 17.53 2.62
C ARG A 277 -23.10 16.95 2.39
N LYS A 278 -22.30 17.61 1.54
CA LYS A 278 -20.92 17.20 1.23
C LYS A 278 -20.07 17.08 2.49
N PHE A 279 -20.09 18.08 3.36
CA PHE A 279 -19.34 18.06 4.61
C PHE A 279 -19.64 16.82 5.46
N TRP A 280 -20.92 16.52 5.69
CA TRP A 280 -21.32 15.35 6.48
C TRP A 280 -21.03 14.02 5.78
N THR A 281 -21.12 13.96 4.45
CA THR A 281 -20.69 12.80 3.67
C THR A 281 -19.19 12.54 3.86
N GLU A 282 -18.36 13.58 3.88
CA GLU A 282 -16.92 13.47 4.10
C GLU A 282 -16.58 13.06 5.53
N VAL A 283 -17.24 13.64 6.54
CA VAL A 283 -17.08 13.26 7.95
C VAL A 283 -17.47 11.79 8.15
N PHE A 284 -18.58 11.35 7.56
CA PHE A 284 -19.00 9.95 7.63
C PHE A 284 -18.04 9.01 6.88
N ALA A 285 -17.44 9.46 5.77
CA ALA A 285 -16.41 8.70 5.07
C ALA A 285 -15.18 8.48 5.96
N GLU A 286 -14.71 9.50 6.69
CA GLU A 286 -13.59 9.38 7.62
C GLU A 286 -13.91 8.45 8.80
N PHE A 287 -15.14 8.52 9.33
CA PHE A 287 -15.63 7.57 10.35
C PHE A 287 -15.61 6.13 9.83
N LEU A 288 -16.29 5.88 8.69
CA LEU A 288 -16.44 4.54 8.13
C LEU A 288 -15.10 3.94 7.71
N ALA A 289 -14.25 4.73 7.05
CA ALA A 289 -12.94 4.28 6.62
C ALA A 289 -12.04 3.96 7.82
N THR A 290 -12.07 4.78 8.88
CA THR A 290 -11.28 4.49 10.10
C THR A 290 -11.84 3.30 10.87
N LEU A 291 -13.16 3.11 10.90
CA LEU A 291 -13.80 1.90 11.45
C LEU A 291 -13.32 0.64 10.74
N LEU A 292 -13.40 0.62 9.41
CA LEU A 292 -12.93 -0.52 8.62
C LEU A 292 -11.41 -0.70 8.81
N PHE A 293 -10.64 0.39 8.88
CA PHE A 293 -9.20 0.32 9.12
C PHE A 293 -8.88 -0.38 10.43
N LEU A 294 -9.52 0.01 11.55
CA LEU A 294 -9.26 -0.61 12.84
C LEU A 294 -9.86 -2.00 12.96
N PHE A 295 -10.99 -2.28 12.31
CA PHE A 295 -11.49 -3.65 12.19
C PHE A 295 -10.44 -4.56 11.54
N MET A 296 -9.79 -4.10 10.47
CA MET A 296 -8.78 -4.87 9.76
C MET A 296 -7.49 -5.02 10.57
N VAL A 297 -6.96 -3.90 11.07
CA VAL A 297 -5.71 -3.85 11.81
C VAL A 297 -5.75 -4.62 13.12
N CYS A 298 -6.85 -4.51 13.87
CA CYS A 298 -6.99 -5.25 15.13
C CYS A 298 -7.22 -6.74 14.88
N GLY A 299 -7.88 -7.10 13.77
CA GLY A 299 -8.11 -8.49 13.39
C GLY A 299 -6.84 -9.24 12.99
N THR A 300 -5.84 -8.55 12.44
CA THR A 300 -4.59 -9.20 11.97
C THR A 300 -3.51 -9.37 13.02
N VAL A 301 -3.68 -8.74 14.19
CA VAL A 301 -2.75 -8.88 15.33
C VAL A 301 -3.19 -9.97 16.32
N LEU A 302 -4.32 -10.63 16.05
CA LEU A 302 -4.88 -11.66 16.93
C LEU A 302 -3.98 -12.92 16.93
N PRO A 303 -3.55 -13.43 18.10
CA PRO A 303 -2.69 -14.59 18.21
C PRO A 303 -3.47 -15.91 18.06
N TRP A 304 -3.91 -16.20 16.84
CA TRP A 304 -4.62 -17.45 16.53
C TRP A 304 -3.76 -18.67 16.89
N ASN A 305 -4.36 -19.64 17.60
CA ASN A 305 -3.68 -20.84 18.10
C ASN A 305 -2.41 -20.53 18.92
N ASN A 306 -2.45 -19.48 19.74
CA ASN A 306 -1.32 -19.02 20.56
C ASN A 306 -0.05 -18.67 19.76
N THR A 307 -0.19 -18.44 18.45
CA THR A 307 0.92 -18.07 17.58
C THR A 307 0.78 -16.59 17.22
N PRO A 308 1.67 -15.71 17.69
CA PRO A 308 1.61 -14.30 17.33
C PRO A 308 1.91 -14.12 15.83
N PRO A 309 1.23 -13.19 15.15
CA PRO A 309 1.49 -12.92 13.74
C PRO A 309 2.88 -12.34 13.54
N SER A 310 3.46 -12.65 12.39
CA SER A 310 4.77 -12.13 11.99
C SER A 310 4.74 -10.61 11.76
N VAL A 311 5.88 -9.93 11.87
CA VAL A 311 5.96 -8.49 11.58
C VAL A 311 5.52 -8.19 10.14
N ILE A 312 5.89 -9.05 9.18
CA ILE A 312 5.52 -8.93 7.77
C ILE A 312 4.01 -9.10 7.56
N HIS A 313 3.36 -10.02 8.28
CA HIS A 313 1.90 -10.17 8.28
C HIS A 313 1.22 -8.87 8.68
N ILE A 314 1.62 -8.32 9.83
CA ILE A 314 1.04 -7.10 10.40
C ILE A 314 1.28 -5.93 9.45
N ALA A 315 2.52 -5.76 8.96
CA ALA A 315 2.89 -4.68 8.05
C ALA A 315 2.12 -4.73 6.73
N PHE A 316 2.01 -5.90 6.09
CA PHE A 316 1.24 -6.05 4.85
C PHE A 316 -0.23 -5.73 5.07
N SER A 317 -0.81 -6.28 6.13
CA SER A 317 -2.21 -6.01 6.47
C SER A 317 -2.48 -4.52 6.61
N HIS A 318 -1.69 -3.78 7.40
CA HIS A 318 -1.92 -2.36 7.63
C HIS A 318 -1.65 -1.52 6.36
N GLY A 319 -0.55 -1.78 5.67
CA GLY A 319 -0.18 -1.03 4.47
C GLY A 319 -1.21 -1.21 3.35
N LEU A 320 -1.62 -2.44 3.08
CA LEU A 320 -2.67 -2.72 2.09
C LEU A 320 -4.04 -2.21 2.55
N SER A 321 -4.36 -2.25 3.84
CA SER A 321 -5.59 -1.67 4.38
C SER A 321 -5.69 -0.18 4.11
N ILE A 322 -4.61 0.58 4.38
CA ILE A 322 -4.56 2.02 4.08
C ILE A 322 -4.65 2.26 2.58
N ALA A 323 -3.91 1.50 1.75
CA ALA A 323 -4.01 1.62 0.29
C ALA A 323 -5.45 1.41 -0.17
N THR A 324 -6.08 0.28 0.19
CA THR A 324 -7.46 -0.06 -0.19
C THR A 324 -8.46 0.99 0.27
N LEU A 325 -8.42 1.42 1.53
CA LEU A 325 -9.38 2.38 2.05
C LEU A 325 -9.18 3.78 1.48
N ALA A 326 -7.94 4.24 1.35
CA ALA A 326 -7.66 5.50 0.67
C ALA A 326 -8.13 5.40 -0.79
N MET A 327 -7.87 4.30 -1.51
CA MET A 327 -8.47 4.07 -2.83
C MET A 327 -10.00 4.11 -2.78
N ALA A 328 -10.66 3.65 -1.73
CA ALA A 328 -12.12 3.72 -1.67
C ALA A 328 -12.64 5.15 -1.40
N VAL A 329 -12.04 5.91 -0.47
CA VAL A 329 -12.61 7.18 0.02
C VAL A 329 -11.85 8.45 -0.35
N PHE A 330 -10.71 8.38 -1.02
CA PHE A 330 -9.88 9.56 -1.34
C PHE A 330 -10.64 10.63 -2.14
N HIS A 331 -11.45 10.24 -3.11
CA HIS A 331 -12.27 11.15 -3.91
C HIS A 331 -13.48 11.73 -3.14
N ILE A 332 -13.79 11.17 -1.96
CA ILE A 332 -14.88 11.61 -1.10
C ILE A 332 -14.33 12.62 -0.09
N SER A 333 -13.50 12.19 0.86
CA SER A 333 -13.00 13.02 1.98
C SER A 333 -11.53 13.42 1.88
N GLY A 334 -10.79 12.89 0.91
CA GLY A 334 -9.33 12.92 0.88
C GLY A 334 -8.67 11.71 1.58
N GLY A 335 -9.46 10.86 2.26
CA GLY A 335 -9.00 9.60 2.85
C GLY A 335 -7.85 9.78 3.84
N GLN A 336 -8.04 10.62 4.86
CA GLN A 336 -6.97 10.97 5.81
C GLN A 336 -6.79 9.90 6.88
N LEU A 337 -7.89 9.36 7.44
CA LEU A 337 -7.96 8.25 8.41
C LEU A 337 -7.03 8.39 9.63
N ASN A 338 -6.47 9.57 9.86
CA ASN A 338 -5.36 9.77 10.79
C ASN A 338 -5.39 11.23 11.30
N PRO A 339 -5.52 11.44 12.62
CA PRO A 339 -5.51 12.78 13.20
C PRO A 339 -4.22 13.57 12.90
N ALA A 340 -3.05 12.93 12.90
CA ALA A 340 -1.78 13.60 12.59
C ALA A 340 -1.71 14.08 11.12
N VAL A 341 -2.25 13.29 10.19
CA VAL A 341 -2.38 13.69 8.78
C VAL A 341 -3.39 14.83 8.66
N THR A 342 -4.50 14.76 9.37
CA THR A 342 -5.55 15.80 9.37
C THR A 342 -5.02 17.14 9.87
N ILE A 343 -4.26 17.13 10.97
CA ILE A 343 -3.60 18.32 11.51
C ILE A 343 -2.57 18.87 10.51
N SER A 344 -1.81 18.00 9.84
CA SER A 344 -0.84 18.41 8.82
C SER A 344 -1.50 19.06 7.61
N MET A 345 -2.62 18.50 7.13
CA MET A 345 -3.42 19.07 6.03
C MET A 345 -4.08 20.39 6.42
N MET A 346 -4.49 20.53 7.68
CA MET A 346 -4.97 21.79 8.23
C MET A 346 -3.86 22.85 8.29
N ALA A 347 -2.64 22.47 8.70
CA ALA A 347 -1.50 23.38 8.82
C ALA A 347 -1.07 24.01 7.48
N VAL A 348 -1.32 23.33 6.34
CA VAL A 348 -1.11 23.88 5.00
C VAL A 348 -2.35 24.56 4.39
N GLY A 349 -3.46 24.62 5.12
CA GLY A 349 -4.72 25.21 4.64
C GLY A 349 -5.46 24.35 3.61
N ARG A 350 -5.16 23.06 3.48
CA ARG A 350 -5.90 22.12 2.61
C ARG A 350 -7.20 21.62 3.26
N VAL A 351 -7.34 21.76 4.58
CA VAL A 351 -8.52 21.39 5.38
C VAL A 351 -8.85 22.54 6.33
N SER A 352 -10.12 22.95 6.39
CA SER A 352 -10.57 23.99 7.34
C SER A 352 -10.45 23.50 8.79
N VAL A 353 -10.24 24.41 9.74
CA VAL A 353 -10.14 24.04 11.18
C VAL A 353 -11.39 23.29 11.64
N LEU A 354 -12.57 23.74 11.22
CA LEU A 354 -13.83 23.09 11.58
C LEU A 354 -13.89 21.66 11.03
N LYS A 355 -13.57 21.46 9.75
CA LYS A 355 -13.54 20.13 9.12
C LYS A 355 -12.51 19.21 9.78
N ALA A 356 -11.33 19.74 10.11
CA ALA A 356 -10.29 18.98 10.80
C ALA A 356 -10.78 18.45 12.16
N VAL A 357 -11.46 19.28 12.95
CA VAL A 357 -12.04 18.87 14.24
C VAL A 357 -13.04 17.72 14.06
N PHE A 358 -14.00 17.86 13.12
CA PHE A 358 -14.98 16.81 12.87
C PHE A 358 -14.37 15.54 12.29
N PHE A 359 -13.35 15.65 11.45
CA PHE A 359 -12.59 14.51 10.93
C PHE A 359 -11.89 13.75 12.06
N ILE A 360 -11.20 14.45 12.97
CA ILE A 360 -10.51 13.81 14.10
C ILE A 360 -11.51 13.09 15.02
N ILE A 361 -12.66 13.71 15.32
CA ILE A 361 -13.72 13.07 16.12
C ILE A 361 -14.24 11.82 15.40
N ALA A 362 -14.55 11.93 14.11
CA ALA A 362 -15.02 10.82 13.30
C ALA A 362 -14.00 9.67 13.22
N GLN A 363 -12.73 9.98 13.02
CA GLN A 363 -11.64 9.01 13.00
C GLN A 363 -11.52 8.30 14.35
N CYS A 364 -11.56 9.03 15.47
CA CYS A 364 -11.50 8.45 16.81
C CYS A 364 -12.71 7.54 17.10
N ALA A 365 -13.92 8.00 16.79
CA ALA A 365 -15.14 7.21 16.95
C ALA A 365 -15.10 5.95 16.08
N GLY A 366 -14.68 6.08 14.83
CA GLY A 366 -14.50 4.96 13.91
C GLY A 366 -13.50 3.95 14.45
N ALA A 367 -12.34 4.42 14.92
CA ALA A 367 -11.30 3.56 15.49
C ALA A 367 -11.79 2.75 16.70
N ILE A 368 -12.52 3.38 17.61
CA ILE A 368 -13.11 2.71 18.78
C ILE A 368 -14.14 1.67 18.35
N CYS A 369 -15.04 2.02 17.42
CA CYS A 369 -16.03 1.08 16.89
C CYS A 369 -15.37 -0.13 16.20
N GLY A 370 -14.36 0.11 15.36
CA GLY A 370 -13.64 -0.95 14.65
C GLY A 370 -12.96 -1.92 15.60
N ALA A 371 -12.25 -1.41 16.60
CA ALA A 371 -11.62 -2.24 17.64
C ALA A 371 -12.68 -3.01 18.48
N ALA A 372 -13.76 -2.35 18.88
CA ALA A 372 -14.83 -2.98 19.66
C ALA A 372 -15.48 -4.14 18.91
N ILE A 373 -15.73 -3.98 17.61
CA ILE A 373 -16.28 -5.05 16.77
C ILE A 373 -15.35 -6.27 16.79
N VAL A 374 -14.04 -6.09 16.61
CA VAL A 374 -13.08 -7.20 16.66
C VAL A 374 -13.07 -7.85 18.03
N TYR A 375 -13.05 -7.07 19.11
CA TYR A 375 -13.10 -7.58 20.48
C TYR A 375 -14.30 -8.51 20.72
N TYR A 376 -15.51 -8.10 20.33
CA TYR A 376 -16.72 -8.92 20.51
C TYR A 376 -16.81 -10.12 19.54
N MET A 377 -16.21 -10.01 18.35
CA MET A 377 -16.22 -11.09 17.35
C MET A 377 -15.16 -12.16 17.61
N THR A 378 -14.17 -11.86 18.46
CA THR A 378 -13.04 -12.76 18.70
C THR A 378 -13.27 -13.64 19.93
N PRO A 379 -12.96 -14.95 19.86
CA PRO A 379 -12.98 -15.82 21.03
C PRO A 379 -12.01 -15.31 22.11
N THR A 380 -12.35 -15.46 23.39
CA THR A 380 -11.57 -14.92 24.53
C THR A 380 -10.10 -15.31 24.49
N ASP A 381 -9.80 -16.53 24.06
CA ASP A 381 -8.45 -17.10 24.04
C ASP A 381 -7.58 -16.53 22.90
N SER A 382 -8.19 -15.81 21.95
CA SER A 382 -7.52 -15.24 20.76
C SER A 382 -7.52 -13.71 20.73
N ILE A 383 -8.04 -13.02 21.76
CA ILE A 383 -8.13 -11.54 21.78
C ILE A 383 -6.76 -10.86 21.95
N GLY A 384 -5.88 -11.45 22.78
CA GLY A 384 -4.58 -10.84 23.10
C GLY A 384 -4.70 -9.41 23.63
N SER A 385 -3.87 -8.49 23.13
CA SER A 385 -3.94 -7.05 23.44
C SER A 385 -4.75 -6.24 22.44
N LEU A 386 -5.41 -6.87 21.46
CA LEU A 386 -6.13 -6.22 20.37
C LEU A 386 -5.29 -5.19 19.59
N GLY A 387 -3.96 -5.31 19.63
CA GLY A 387 -3.04 -4.39 18.93
C GLY A 387 -2.80 -3.06 19.63
N VAL A 388 -3.10 -2.95 20.93
CA VAL A 388 -2.73 -1.77 21.73
C VAL A 388 -1.25 -1.44 21.51
N THR A 389 -0.98 -0.21 21.09
CA THR A 389 0.39 0.25 20.86
C THR A 389 1.05 0.56 22.19
N ALA A 390 2.23 -0.02 22.43
CA ALA A 390 3.07 0.30 23.57
C ALA A 390 4.55 0.14 23.18
N PRO A 391 5.48 0.88 23.82
CA PRO A 391 6.90 0.66 23.63
C PRO A 391 7.29 -0.79 23.97
N SER A 392 8.11 -1.41 23.11
CA SER A 392 8.61 -2.76 23.35
C SER A 392 9.49 -2.84 24.60
N ASN A 393 9.56 -4.03 25.19
CA ASN A 393 10.41 -4.28 26.36
C ASN A 393 11.88 -3.92 26.06
N GLY A 394 12.45 -3.04 26.90
CA GLY A 394 13.83 -2.55 26.73
C GLY A 394 13.99 -1.32 25.84
N VAL A 395 12.89 -0.79 25.28
CA VAL A 395 12.85 0.50 24.58
C VAL A 395 12.46 1.60 25.56
N SER A 396 13.24 2.68 25.63
CA SER A 396 12.91 3.83 26.46
C SER A 396 11.80 4.69 25.85
N THR A 397 11.08 5.46 26.68
CA THR A 397 10.05 6.41 26.23
C THR A 397 10.58 7.39 25.18
N ALA A 398 11.80 7.90 25.34
CA ALA A 398 12.42 8.81 24.37
C ALA A 398 12.72 8.14 23.02
N GLN A 399 13.15 6.87 23.04
CA GLN A 399 13.37 6.08 21.83
C GLN A 399 12.06 5.82 21.09
N ALA A 400 11.02 5.36 21.81
CA ALA A 400 9.70 5.15 21.24
C ALA A 400 9.11 6.44 20.65
N PHE A 401 9.25 7.56 21.37
CA PHE A 401 8.87 8.89 20.88
C PHE A 401 9.60 9.27 19.58
N GLY A 402 10.92 9.12 19.54
CA GLY A 402 11.70 9.44 18.36
C GLY A 402 11.39 8.55 17.16
N VAL A 403 11.12 7.26 17.38
CA VAL A 403 10.67 6.33 16.33
C VAL A 403 9.31 6.78 15.77
N GLU A 404 8.28 6.98 16.62
CA GLU A 404 6.95 7.39 16.15
C GLU A 404 6.96 8.74 15.43
N LEU A 405 7.79 9.68 15.88
CA LEU A 405 8.01 10.97 15.22
C LEU A 405 8.58 10.76 13.82
N MET A 406 9.63 9.94 13.68
CA MET A 406 10.27 9.67 12.40
C MET A 406 9.35 8.92 11.43
N LEU A 407 8.63 7.91 11.91
CA LEU A 407 7.70 7.14 11.10
C LEU A 407 6.57 8.02 10.54
N THR A 408 5.99 8.87 11.38
CA THR A 408 4.92 9.77 10.94
C THR A 408 5.44 10.89 10.05
N PHE A 409 6.67 11.35 10.28
CA PHE A 409 7.36 12.26 9.37
C PHE A 409 7.47 11.65 7.97
N ILE A 410 7.94 10.40 7.84
CA ILE A 410 8.05 9.71 6.55
C ILE A 410 6.66 9.59 5.90
N LEU A 411 5.64 9.15 6.65
CA LEU A 411 4.27 9.02 6.16
C LEU A 411 3.71 10.33 5.60
N VAL A 412 3.75 11.41 6.38
CA VAL A 412 3.18 12.70 5.97
C VAL A 412 3.98 13.32 4.84
N PHE A 413 5.31 13.15 4.83
CA PHE A 413 6.15 13.57 3.71
C PHE A 413 5.73 12.87 2.43
N VAL A 414 5.54 11.54 2.46
CA VAL A 414 5.06 10.75 1.31
C VAL A 414 3.66 11.17 0.89
N ILE A 415 2.75 11.50 1.82
CA ILE A 415 1.41 12.00 1.49
C ILE A 415 1.48 13.32 0.73
N PHE A 416 2.23 14.31 1.22
CA PHE A 416 2.37 15.58 0.51
C PHE A 416 3.05 15.40 -0.84
N ALA A 417 4.05 14.52 -0.86
CA ALA A 417 4.77 14.17 -2.06
C ALA A 417 3.87 13.49 -3.10
N ALA A 418 3.07 12.50 -2.73
CA ALA A 418 2.20 11.81 -3.68
C ALA A 418 1.03 12.69 -4.13
N THR A 419 0.54 13.60 -3.28
CA THR A 419 -0.63 14.45 -3.57
C THR A 419 -0.29 15.80 -4.22
N ASP A 420 0.96 16.06 -4.57
CA ASP A 420 1.36 17.33 -5.19
C ASP A 420 0.94 17.36 -6.67
N PRO A 421 0.09 18.33 -7.08
CA PRO A 421 -0.39 18.44 -8.46
C PRO A 421 0.74 18.59 -9.49
N ASN A 422 1.89 19.13 -9.10
CA ASN A 422 3.01 19.39 -10.01
C ASN A 422 3.76 18.12 -10.45
N ARG A 423 3.37 16.95 -9.94
CA ARG A 423 4.11 15.70 -10.11
C ARG A 423 3.53 14.73 -11.12
N GLY A 424 2.32 14.99 -11.62
CA GLY A 424 1.64 14.10 -12.56
C GLY A 424 1.28 12.72 -11.98
N MET A 425 1.50 12.47 -10.68
CA MET A 425 0.92 11.32 -9.98
C MET A 425 -0.57 11.55 -9.85
N ALA A 426 -1.33 10.95 -10.77
CA ALA A 426 -2.78 10.94 -10.72
C ALA A 426 -3.26 9.54 -10.30
N GLY A 427 -4.43 9.50 -9.68
CA GLY A 427 -5.17 8.26 -9.48
C GLY A 427 -4.70 7.36 -8.36
N TYR A 428 -4.71 6.05 -8.64
CA TYR A 428 -4.54 5.02 -7.62
C TYR A 428 -3.09 4.90 -7.13
N GLY A 429 -2.14 5.47 -7.85
CA GLY A 429 -0.73 5.56 -7.44
C GLY A 429 -0.53 6.30 -6.11
N VAL A 430 -1.38 7.28 -5.79
CA VAL A 430 -1.28 8.05 -4.53
C VAL A 430 -1.62 7.17 -3.30
N PRO A 431 -2.83 6.57 -3.19
CA PRO A 431 -3.11 5.59 -2.14
C PRO A 431 -2.11 4.44 -2.04
N LEU A 432 -1.63 3.93 -3.18
CA LEU A 432 -0.65 2.83 -3.20
C LEU A 432 0.68 3.25 -2.57
N ALA A 433 1.21 4.43 -2.94
CA ALA A 433 2.43 4.98 -2.34
C ALA A 433 2.29 5.16 -0.82
N ILE A 434 1.14 5.65 -0.35
CA ILE A 434 0.86 5.83 1.08
C ILE A 434 0.82 4.47 1.79
N GLY A 435 0.13 3.47 1.23
CA GLY A 435 0.06 2.13 1.81
C GLY A 435 1.41 1.40 1.86
N ILE A 436 2.22 1.52 0.80
CA ILE A 436 3.59 0.99 0.79
C ILE A 436 4.44 1.69 1.86
N CYS A 437 4.29 3.02 2.00
CA CYS A 437 4.98 3.77 3.05
C CYS A 437 4.60 3.28 4.45
N VAL A 438 3.31 3.04 4.72
CA VAL A 438 2.83 2.46 5.98
C VAL A 438 3.44 1.08 6.22
N PHE A 439 3.45 0.20 5.21
CA PHE A 439 4.12 -1.11 5.30
C PHE A 439 5.57 -0.97 5.77
N ILE A 440 6.36 -0.11 5.12
CA ILE A 440 7.78 0.12 5.46
C ILE A 440 7.93 0.62 6.90
N CYS A 441 7.09 1.58 7.28
CA CYS A 441 7.14 2.15 8.63
C CYS A 441 6.80 1.12 9.70
N LEU A 442 5.91 0.17 9.42
CA LEU A 442 5.56 -0.89 10.37
C LEU A 442 6.64 -1.96 10.47
N MET A 443 7.28 -2.34 9.37
CA MET A 443 8.44 -3.22 9.37
C MET A 443 9.55 -2.69 10.32
N HIS A 444 9.68 -1.36 10.40
CA HIS A 444 10.59 -0.68 11.32
C HIS A 444 10.04 -0.57 12.75
N GLY A 445 8.84 -0.02 12.90
CA GLY A 445 8.36 0.47 14.19
C GLY A 445 7.81 -0.61 15.10
N ILE A 446 7.31 -1.73 14.56
CA ILE A 446 6.67 -2.77 15.38
C ILE A 446 7.64 -3.32 16.43
N PRO A 447 8.88 -3.73 16.10
CA PRO A 447 9.83 -4.20 17.10
C PRO A 447 10.20 -3.16 18.17
N SER A 448 10.00 -1.86 17.91
CA SER A 448 10.47 -0.78 18.77
C SER A 448 9.35 -0.07 19.54
N SER A 449 8.46 0.63 18.84
CA SER A 449 7.39 1.45 19.44
C SER A 449 6.00 0.84 19.29
N GLY A 450 5.88 -0.31 18.60
CA GLY A 450 4.59 -0.89 18.20
C GLY A 450 3.98 -0.28 16.93
N ALA A 451 4.67 0.70 16.30
CA ALA A 451 4.30 1.39 15.05
C ALA A 451 2.84 1.87 14.97
N SER A 452 2.52 2.99 15.60
CA SER A 452 1.19 3.60 15.46
C SER A 452 1.07 4.44 14.20
N LEU A 453 1.93 5.46 14.08
CA LEU A 453 1.85 6.56 13.12
C LEU A 453 0.54 7.38 13.15
N ASN A 454 -0.43 6.98 13.96
CA ASN A 454 -1.82 7.41 13.84
C ASN A 454 -2.48 7.44 15.22
N PRO A 455 -2.76 8.64 15.77
CA PRO A 455 -3.36 8.75 17.09
C PRO A 455 -4.69 8.01 17.25
N ALA A 456 -5.56 8.02 16.22
CA ALA A 456 -6.84 7.29 16.27
C ALA A 456 -6.61 5.77 16.27
N ARG A 457 -5.62 5.28 15.52
CA ARG A 457 -5.23 3.86 15.51
C ARG A 457 -4.80 3.38 16.88
N SER A 458 -4.03 4.17 17.62
CA SER A 458 -3.67 3.82 19.00
C SER A 458 -4.85 3.94 19.95
N LEU A 459 -5.72 4.95 19.77
CA LEU A 459 -6.85 5.21 20.65
C LEU A 459 -7.86 4.06 20.67
N GLY A 460 -8.23 3.52 19.51
CA GLY A 460 -9.30 2.51 19.40
C GLY A 460 -9.11 1.30 20.34
N PRO A 461 -8.03 0.52 20.17
CA PRO A 461 -7.73 -0.60 21.05
C PRO A 461 -7.48 -0.20 22.51
N ALA A 462 -6.86 0.96 22.75
CA ALA A 462 -6.57 1.44 24.11
C ALA A 462 -7.85 1.67 24.92
N VAL A 463 -8.88 2.26 24.30
CA VAL A 463 -10.20 2.47 24.90
C VAL A 463 -10.88 1.12 25.18
N VAL A 464 -10.91 0.23 24.19
CA VAL A 464 -11.63 -1.06 24.28
C VAL A 464 -11.00 -1.99 25.32
N MET A 465 -9.67 -2.06 25.35
CA MET A 465 -8.93 -2.90 26.29
C MET A 465 -8.67 -2.23 27.64
N ASN A 466 -8.98 -0.94 27.77
CA ASN A 466 -8.62 -0.10 28.92
C ASN A 466 -7.11 -0.14 29.25
N LEU A 467 -6.26 -0.04 28.22
CA LEU A 467 -4.79 -0.09 28.33
C LEU A 467 -4.18 1.23 27.81
N TRP A 468 -3.67 2.05 28.74
CA TRP A 468 -3.27 3.44 28.48
C TRP A 468 -1.76 3.72 28.64
N ARG A 469 -0.96 2.67 28.79
CA ARG A 469 0.48 2.79 29.03
C ARG A 469 1.15 3.60 27.91
N ASP A 470 1.86 4.66 28.28
CA ASP A 470 2.64 5.53 27.38
C ASP A 470 1.82 6.12 26.20
N HIS A 471 0.49 6.16 26.33
CA HIS A 471 -0.41 6.48 25.21
C HIS A 471 -0.20 7.87 24.61
N TRP A 472 0.22 8.84 25.43
CA TRP A 472 0.48 10.21 25.00
C TRP A 472 1.54 10.30 23.89
N ILE A 473 2.48 9.36 23.82
CA ILE A 473 3.52 9.30 22.78
C ILE A 473 2.85 9.24 21.41
N TYR A 474 1.83 8.40 21.26
CA TYR A 474 1.13 8.16 19.99
C TYR A 474 0.19 9.29 19.57
N TRP A 475 0.03 10.32 20.40
CA TRP A 475 -0.61 11.58 20.02
C TRP A 475 0.42 12.63 19.65
N VAL A 476 1.41 12.84 20.53
CA VAL A 476 2.35 13.95 20.41
C VAL A 476 3.40 13.67 19.32
N ALA A 477 4.04 12.50 19.34
CA ALA A 477 5.11 12.19 18.39
C ALA A 477 4.60 12.15 16.94
N PRO A 478 3.47 11.48 16.61
CA PRO A 478 2.93 11.53 15.26
C PRO A 478 2.55 12.93 14.80
N THR A 479 1.92 13.73 15.66
CA THR A 479 1.53 15.10 15.30
C THR A 479 2.74 15.98 15.01
N LEU A 480 3.78 15.91 15.84
CA LEU A 480 5.03 16.64 15.61
C LEU A 480 5.75 16.15 14.35
N GLY A 481 5.82 14.83 14.13
CA GLY A 481 6.39 14.24 12.93
C GLY A 481 5.69 14.75 11.66
N GLY A 482 4.36 14.79 11.67
CA GLY A 482 3.55 15.31 10.57
C GLY A 482 3.77 16.80 10.31
N LEU A 483 3.82 17.62 11.35
CA LEU A 483 4.11 19.06 11.22
C LEU A 483 5.54 19.31 10.70
N LEU A 484 6.54 18.56 11.18
CA LEU A 484 7.91 18.63 10.67
C LEU A 484 7.97 18.25 9.19
N ALA A 485 7.28 17.18 8.79
CA ALA A 485 7.19 16.78 7.38
C ALA A 485 6.51 17.84 6.52
N THR A 486 5.47 18.47 7.06
CA THR A 486 4.78 19.59 6.42
C THR A 486 5.74 20.77 6.15
N CYS A 487 6.49 21.19 7.17
CA CYS A 487 7.47 22.27 7.05
C CYS A 487 8.56 21.90 6.03
N THR A 488 9.13 20.70 6.14
CA THR A 488 10.18 20.22 5.23
C THR A 488 9.67 20.15 3.79
N TYR A 489 8.49 19.57 3.57
CA TYR A 489 7.89 19.48 2.24
C TYR A 489 7.66 20.86 1.63
N LYS A 490 7.10 21.79 2.42
CA LYS A 490 6.84 23.16 1.97
C LYS A 490 8.14 23.88 1.61
N LEU A 491 9.21 23.70 2.38
CA LEU A 491 10.53 24.26 2.07
C LEU A 491 11.12 23.69 0.76
N LEU A 492 10.89 22.39 0.49
CA LEU A 492 11.36 21.74 -0.73
C LEU A 492 10.47 22.07 -1.96
N ALA A 493 9.15 22.14 -1.79
CA ALA A 493 8.18 22.26 -2.89
C ALA A 493 7.80 23.71 -3.25
N MET A 494 7.98 24.71 -2.36
CA MET A 494 7.70 26.13 -2.65
C MET A 494 8.79 26.78 -3.51
N THR A 495 9.05 26.24 -4.71
CA THR A 495 9.87 26.92 -5.71
C THR A 495 9.01 27.33 -6.89
N ASP A 496 8.59 28.61 -6.88
CA ASP A 496 8.34 29.32 -8.13
C ASP A 496 9.59 29.17 -9.01
N PHE A 497 9.35 28.78 -10.26
CA PHE A 497 10.35 28.42 -11.28
C PHE A 497 11.40 29.51 -11.59
N ALA A 498 11.31 30.69 -10.98
CA ALA A 498 12.06 31.89 -11.35
C ALA A 498 13.52 31.95 -10.84
N LEU A 499 13.96 31.09 -9.91
CA LEU A 499 15.32 31.15 -9.35
C LEU A 499 16.09 29.82 -9.47
N ARG A 500 16.91 29.70 -10.52
CA ARG A 500 17.78 28.53 -10.82
C ARG A 500 18.66 28.07 -9.64
N LYS A 501 19.12 29.00 -8.79
CA LYS A 501 19.91 28.69 -7.57
C LYS A 501 19.11 27.97 -6.48
N ARG A 502 17.80 28.24 -6.33
CA ARG A 502 16.95 27.57 -5.34
C ARG A 502 16.63 26.13 -5.75
N LYS A 503 16.34 25.89 -7.03
CA LYS A 503 16.07 24.54 -7.56
C LYS A 503 17.22 23.57 -7.29
N PHE A 504 18.46 24.03 -7.49
CA PHE A 504 19.66 23.24 -7.20
C PHE A 504 19.71 22.77 -5.74
N TRP A 505 19.59 23.68 -4.76
CA TRP A 505 19.65 23.33 -3.34
C TRP A 505 18.45 22.48 -2.89
N THR A 506 17.27 22.69 -3.49
CA THR A 506 16.12 21.80 -3.30
C THR A 506 16.45 20.36 -3.71
N CYS A 507 17.07 20.17 -4.88
CA CYS A 507 17.48 18.87 -5.37
C CYS A 507 18.52 18.21 -4.44
N VAL A 508 19.55 18.96 -4.02
CA VAL A 508 20.56 18.50 -3.05
C VAL A 508 19.90 18.10 -1.72
N GLY A 509 18.98 18.91 -1.20
CA GLY A 509 18.23 18.61 0.01
C GLY A 509 17.32 17.38 -0.12
N ALA A 510 16.73 17.17 -1.30
CA ALA A 510 15.91 15.99 -1.58
C ALA A 510 16.75 14.70 -1.62
N GLU A 511 17.94 14.72 -2.23
CA GLU A 511 18.87 13.59 -2.21
C GLU A 511 19.33 13.27 -0.79
N PHE A 512 19.70 14.28 0.00
CA PHE A 512 20.04 14.12 1.41
C PHE A 512 18.90 13.46 2.21
N LEU A 513 17.69 14.00 2.10
CA LEU A 513 16.54 13.52 2.85
C LEU A 513 16.12 12.11 2.41
N ALA A 514 16.05 11.86 1.10
CA ALA A 514 15.65 10.56 0.57
C ALA A 514 16.69 9.49 0.94
N THR A 515 17.99 9.76 0.85
CA THR A 515 19.01 8.79 1.28
C THR A 515 19.01 8.58 2.81
N THR A 516 18.69 9.61 3.60
CA THR A 516 18.47 9.47 5.06
C THR A 516 17.35 8.47 5.35
N ILE A 517 16.18 8.65 4.73
CA ILE A 517 15.03 7.75 4.90
C ILE A 517 15.34 6.35 4.38
N PHE A 518 16.01 6.25 3.23
CA PHE A 518 16.39 4.98 2.62
C PHE A 518 17.27 4.14 3.56
N VAL A 519 18.38 4.72 4.04
CA VAL A 519 19.30 4.00 4.92
C VAL A 519 18.66 3.70 6.27
N PHE A 520 17.90 4.64 6.83
CA PHE A 520 17.14 4.40 8.07
C PHE A 520 16.21 3.18 7.93
N ALA A 521 15.39 3.13 6.88
CA ALA A 521 14.43 2.05 6.66
C ALA A 521 15.11 0.71 6.39
N VAL A 522 16.05 0.64 5.44
CA VAL A 522 16.71 -0.62 5.06
C VAL A 522 17.56 -1.17 6.19
N SER A 523 18.41 -0.36 6.81
CA SER A 523 19.21 -0.81 7.96
C SER A 523 18.34 -1.30 9.11
N SER A 524 17.16 -0.69 9.30
CA SER A 524 16.28 -1.10 10.38
C SER A 524 15.60 -2.45 10.20
N SER A 525 15.35 -2.87 8.95
CA SER A 525 14.81 -4.21 8.66
C SER A 525 15.76 -5.35 9.06
N THR A 526 17.02 -5.02 9.40
CA THR A 526 18.02 -5.98 9.89
C THR A 526 18.14 -6.02 11.42
N LEU A 527 17.42 -5.16 12.13
CA LEU A 527 17.38 -5.21 13.59
C LEU A 527 16.84 -6.57 14.02
N THR A 528 17.46 -7.13 15.06
CA THR A 528 17.29 -8.53 15.45
C THR A 528 15.84 -8.83 15.85
N VAL A 529 15.08 -9.36 14.90
CA VAL A 529 13.93 -10.23 15.16
C VAL A 529 14.50 -11.65 15.08
N GLN A 530 14.67 -12.31 16.22
CA GLN A 530 15.07 -13.71 16.28
C GLN A 530 14.20 -14.53 15.32
N GLY A 531 14.81 -15.17 14.32
CA GLY A 531 14.09 -15.90 13.28
C GLY A 531 15.01 -16.53 12.24
N ASP A 532 14.43 -17.43 11.43
CA ASP A 532 15.05 -18.12 10.30
C ASP A 532 15.72 -17.13 9.32
N ALA A 533 16.95 -17.43 8.89
CA ALA A 533 17.72 -16.59 7.96
C ALA A 533 16.98 -16.31 6.64
N THR A 534 16.14 -17.23 6.18
CA THR A 534 15.32 -17.05 4.97
C THR A 534 14.26 -15.97 5.12
N VAL A 535 13.64 -15.89 6.30
CA VAL A 535 12.64 -14.86 6.66
C VAL A 535 13.30 -13.48 6.72
N VAL A 536 14.54 -13.42 7.24
CA VAL A 536 15.33 -12.18 7.26
C VAL A 536 15.63 -11.67 5.85
N VAL A 537 16.04 -12.55 4.93
CA VAL A 537 16.33 -12.15 3.53
C VAL A 537 15.08 -11.59 2.86
N LEU A 538 13.93 -12.24 3.00
CA LEU A 538 12.68 -11.75 2.42
C LEU A 538 12.28 -10.38 2.99
N HIS A 539 12.35 -10.23 4.32
CA HIS A 539 11.98 -8.99 5.01
C HIS A 539 12.85 -7.80 4.57
N VAL A 540 14.17 -7.98 4.54
CA VAL A 540 15.11 -6.93 4.14
C VAL A 540 14.96 -6.59 2.67
N SER A 541 14.78 -7.60 1.81
CA SER A 541 14.61 -7.40 0.37
C SER A 541 13.35 -6.60 0.05
N LEU A 542 12.21 -6.97 0.67
CA LEU A 542 10.94 -6.25 0.48
C LEU A 542 11.06 -4.81 0.97
N THR A 543 11.66 -4.61 2.15
CA THR A 543 11.86 -3.27 2.72
C THR A 543 12.71 -2.41 1.78
N ALA A 544 13.83 -2.94 1.26
CA ALA A 544 14.70 -2.22 0.34
C ALA A 544 14.00 -1.83 -0.96
N GLY A 545 13.37 -2.79 -1.63
CA GLY A 545 12.70 -2.55 -2.91
C GLY A 545 11.55 -1.55 -2.80
N LEU A 546 10.67 -1.75 -1.83
CA LEU A 546 9.51 -0.89 -1.64
C LEU A 546 9.88 0.51 -1.13
N THR A 547 10.96 0.63 -0.33
CA THR A 547 11.47 1.95 0.10
C THR A 547 12.01 2.74 -1.08
N VAL A 548 12.79 2.11 -1.97
CA VAL A 548 13.27 2.77 -3.20
C VAL A 548 12.09 3.21 -4.06
N ALA A 549 11.12 2.33 -4.32
CA ALA A 549 9.92 2.72 -5.09
C ALA A 549 9.20 3.93 -4.47
N THR A 550 9.01 3.92 -3.14
CA THR A 550 8.33 4.99 -2.42
C THR A 550 9.10 6.31 -2.48
N LEU A 551 10.41 6.27 -2.30
CA LEU A 551 11.24 7.48 -2.34
C LEU A 551 11.36 8.04 -3.74
N VAL A 552 11.48 7.19 -4.77
CA VAL A 552 11.47 7.64 -6.17
C VAL A 552 10.10 8.24 -6.52
N MET A 553 8.98 7.67 -6.05
CA MET A 553 7.66 8.33 -6.15
C MET A 553 7.65 9.69 -5.43
N ALA A 554 8.33 9.79 -4.28
CA ALA A 554 8.31 10.99 -3.44
C ALA A 554 9.29 12.09 -3.87
N THR A 555 10.39 11.79 -4.56
CA THR A 555 11.43 12.77 -4.92
C THR A 555 11.84 12.74 -6.39
N GLY A 556 11.30 11.80 -7.19
CA GLY A 556 11.66 11.59 -8.60
C GLY A 556 11.53 12.83 -9.49
N HIS A 557 10.49 13.62 -9.30
CA HIS A 557 10.29 14.89 -10.02
C HIS A 557 11.36 15.97 -9.73
N LEU A 558 12.13 15.88 -8.64
CA LEU A 558 13.21 16.82 -8.32
C LEU A 558 14.53 16.41 -8.97
N THR A 559 14.94 15.16 -8.76
CA THR A 559 16.29 14.67 -9.12
C THR A 559 16.31 13.39 -9.93
N GLY A 560 15.16 12.78 -10.18
CA GLY A 560 15.05 11.38 -10.60
C GLY A 560 15.01 10.39 -9.43
N GLY A 561 15.15 10.88 -8.18
CA GLY A 561 15.17 10.05 -6.99
C GLY A 561 16.41 9.16 -6.97
N LEU A 562 17.59 9.75 -7.14
CA LEU A 562 18.80 8.99 -7.45
C LEU A 562 19.23 8.12 -6.27
N ILE A 563 19.30 8.71 -5.08
CA ILE A 563 19.59 8.11 -3.76
C ILE A 563 20.81 7.17 -3.71
N ASN A 564 21.61 7.14 -4.77
CA ASN A 564 22.66 6.17 -5.05
C ASN A 564 23.83 6.84 -5.79
N PRO A 565 25.03 6.89 -5.17
CA PRO A 565 26.22 7.46 -5.79
C PRO A 565 26.65 6.74 -7.08
N ALA A 566 26.44 5.43 -7.19
CA ALA A 566 26.78 4.67 -8.39
C ALA A 566 25.88 5.07 -9.58
N LEU A 567 24.58 5.21 -9.35
CA LEU A 567 23.64 5.73 -10.36
C LEU A 567 23.95 7.18 -10.74
N THR A 568 24.23 8.02 -9.73
CA THR A 568 24.60 9.43 -9.96
C THR A 568 25.86 9.53 -10.83
N THR A 569 26.85 8.67 -10.58
CA THR A 569 28.07 8.59 -11.40
C THR A 569 27.79 8.11 -12.82
N ALA A 570 26.91 7.13 -13.00
CA ALA A 570 26.49 6.65 -14.31
C ALA A 570 25.78 7.75 -15.14
N LEU A 571 24.95 8.57 -14.50
CA LEU A 571 24.31 9.74 -15.14
C LEU A 571 25.32 10.84 -15.49
N MET A 572 26.35 11.06 -14.67
CA MET A 572 27.46 11.97 -15.01
C MET A 572 28.22 11.44 -16.24
N ALA A 573 28.54 10.14 -16.27
CA ALA A 573 29.29 9.51 -17.36
C ALA A 573 28.55 9.57 -18.71
N THR A 574 27.22 9.45 -18.68
CA THR A 574 26.34 9.58 -19.86
C THR A 574 25.92 11.03 -20.14
N LYS A 575 26.46 12.01 -19.41
CA LYS A 575 26.18 13.46 -19.55
C LYS A 575 24.70 13.83 -19.37
N LYS A 576 23.92 13.02 -18.65
CA LYS A 576 22.52 13.32 -18.29
C LYS A 576 22.41 14.30 -17.12
N ILE A 577 23.45 14.39 -16.29
CA ILE A 577 23.62 15.44 -15.25
C ILE A 577 25.03 16.03 -15.35
N SER A 578 25.21 17.29 -14.92
CA SER A 578 26.55 17.88 -14.89
C SER A 578 27.41 17.28 -13.78
N VAL A 579 28.74 17.29 -13.98
CA VAL A 579 29.68 16.76 -12.98
C VAL A 579 29.55 17.49 -11.64
N LEU A 580 29.38 18.82 -11.67
CA LEU A 580 29.23 19.60 -10.44
C LEU A 580 27.94 19.20 -9.70
N GLU A 581 26.81 19.10 -10.40
CA GLU A 581 25.54 18.65 -9.78
C GLU A 581 25.68 17.25 -9.19
N GLY A 582 26.27 16.31 -9.94
CA GLY A 582 26.48 14.95 -9.46
C GLY A 582 27.36 14.88 -8.22
N VAL A 583 28.42 15.69 -8.11
CA VAL A 583 29.26 15.77 -6.90
C VAL A 583 28.45 16.22 -5.68
N PHE A 584 27.65 17.28 -5.81
CA PHE A 584 26.81 17.74 -4.69
C PHE A 584 25.74 16.72 -4.29
N TYR A 585 25.14 16.02 -5.26
CA TYR A 585 24.20 14.93 -4.96
C TYR A 585 24.88 13.77 -4.24
N ILE A 586 26.08 13.36 -4.66
CA ILE A 586 26.85 12.30 -3.99
C ILE A 586 27.19 12.69 -2.55
N VAL A 587 27.64 13.92 -2.32
CA VAL A 587 27.92 14.43 -0.95
C VAL A 587 26.64 14.40 -0.10
N ALA A 588 25.52 14.88 -0.64
CA ALA A 588 24.23 14.84 0.03
C ALA A 588 23.79 13.40 0.37
N GLN A 589 23.95 12.46 -0.55
CA GLN A 589 23.64 11.05 -0.36
C GLN A 589 24.50 10.44 0.76
N PHE A 590 25.81 10.72 0.81
CA PHE A 590 26.67 10.24 1.89
C PHE A 590 26.30 10.82 3.25
N LEU A 591 26.08 12.13 3.34
CA LEU A 591 25.66 12.77 4.59
C LEU A 591 24.30 12.24 5.04
N GLY A 592 23.38 12.01 4.09
CA GLY A 592 22.07 11.43 4.37
C GLY A 592 22.18 10.00 4.88
N ALA A 593 23.01 9.17 4.26
CA ALA A 593 23.24 7.80 4.71
C ALA A 593 23.82 7.72 6.13
N ILE A 594 24.78 8.60 6.44
CA ILE A 594 25.37 8.69 7.78
C ILE A 594 24.30 9.11 8.79
N LEU A 595 23.50 10.13 8.49
CA LEU A 595 22.42 10.57 9.37
C LEU A 595 21.37 9.46 9.57
N GLY A 596 20.98 8.75 8.51
CA GLY A 596 20.01 7.66 8.58
C GLY A 596 20.47 6.53 9.52
N ALA A 597 21.75 6.13 9.39
CA ALA A 597 22.35 5.14 10.28
C ALA A 597 22.53 5.66 11.72
N ALA A 598 22.88 6.92 11.91
CA ALA A 598 23.04 7.55 13.22
C ALA A 598 21.70 7.68 13.96
N LEU A 599 20.65 8.10 13.26
CA LEU A 599 19.28 8.14 13.80
C LEU A 599 18.85 6.74 14.24
N LEU A 600 19.07 5.72 13.39
CA LEU A 600 18.77 4.34 13.75
C LEU A 600 19.53 3.88 15.00
N TYR A 601 20.83 4.18 15.09
CA TYR A 601 21.64 3.86 16.26
C TYR A 601 21.10 4.52 17.53
N GLY A 602 20.77 5.82 17.48
CA GLY A 602 20.26 6.58 18.63
C GLY A 602 18.88 6.12 19.09
N LEU A 603 17.99 5.81 18.14
CA LEU A 603 16.59 5.46 18.39
C LEU A 603 16.38 4.00 18.81
N THR A 604 17.38 3.13 18.63
CA THR A 604 17.25 1.70 18.95
C THR A 604 18.03 1.31 20.22
N PRO A 605 17.51 0.38 21.05
CA PRO A 605 18.25 -0.16 22.19
C PRO A 605 19.53 -0.89 21.77
N GLY A 606 20.58 -0.81 22.59
CA GLY A 606 21.89 -1.41 22.29
C GLY A 606 21.83 -2.90 21.90
N LYS A 607 20.91 -3.66 22.52
CA LYS A 607 20.72 -5.09 22.26
C LYS A 607 20.13 -5.41 20.88
N MET A 608 19.37 -4.48 20.29
CA MET A 608 18.70 -4.69 18.99
C MET A 608 19.56 -4.26 17.79
N ARG A 609 20.56 -3.40 18.03
CA ARG A 609 21.35 -2.72 16.99
C ARG A 609 22.09 -3.67 16.04
N GLY A 610 22.53 -4.82 16.52
CA GLY A 610 23.36 -5.75 15.73
C GLY A 610 24.47 -5.02 14.97
N ALA A 611 24.54 -5.27 13.66
CA ALA A 611 25.44 -4.59 12.74
C ALA A 611 24.83 -3.36 12.03
N LEU A 612 23.60 -2.95 12.38
CA LEU A 612 22.81 -1.91 11.68
C LEU A 612 22.70 -2.13 10.17
N GLY A 613 22.67 -3.40 9.75
CA GLY A 613 22.60 -3.76 8.34
C GLY A 613 23.85 -3.43 7.54
N ALA A 614 25.01 -3.28 8.20
CA ALA A 614 26.30 -3.16 7.51
C ALA A 614 26.48 -4.31 6.51
N THR A 615 26.90 -3.98 5.29
CA THR A 615 27.18 -4.97 4.26
C THR A 615 28.47 -5.71 4.61
N THR A 616 28.40 -7.03 4.63
CA THR A 616 29.54 -7.91 4.89
C THR A 616 29.59 -9.02 3.85
N ILE A 617 30.79 -9.39 3.44
CA ILE A 617 31.02 -10.53 2.55
C ILE A 617 30.83 -11.81 3.35
N SER A 618 30.08 -12.77 2.81
CA SER A 618 29.94 -14.10 3.40
C SER A 618 31.31 -14.77 3.54
N SER A 619 31.48 -15.58 4.58
CA SER A 619 32.73 -16.32 4.83
C SER A 619 33.15 -17.24 3.69
N ASP A 620 32.19 -17.62 2.83
CA ASP A 620 32.39 -18.56 1.73
C ASP A 620 32.82 -17.88 0.43
N LEU A 621 32.92 -16.54 0.40
CA LEU A 621 33.30 -15.77 -0.78
C LEU A 621 34.64 -15.03 -0.60
N SER A 622 35.43 -15.00 -1.68
CA SER A 622 36.58 -14.11 -1.77
C SER A 622 36.15 -12.67 -2.07
N ALA A 623 37.00 -11.70 -1.75
CA ALA A 623 36.74 -10.29 -2.06
C ALA A 623 36.58 -10.02 -3.57
N SER A 624 37.26 -10.78 -4.43
CA SER A 624 37.11 -10.65 -5.89
C SER A 624 35.79 -11.21 -6.41
N GLN A 625 35.30 -12.31 -5.83
CA GLN A 625 33.97 -12.85 -6.14
C GLN A 625 32.87 -11.86 -5.68
N ALA A 626 33.01 -11.30 -4.49
CA ALA A 626 32.09 -10.28 -3.97
C ALA A 626 32.09 -9.02 -4.84
N PHE A 627 33.26 -8.57 -5.32
CA PHE A 627 33.38 -7.49 -6.31
C PHE A 627 32.60 -7.79 -7.58
N GLY A 628 32.76 -8.98 -8.16
CA GLY A 628 32.02 -9.39 -9.35
C GLY A 628 30.49 -9.38 -9.13
N LEU A 629 30.04 -9.86 -7.97
CA LEU A 629 28.62 -9.85 -7.61
C LEU A 629 28.06 -8.43 -7.46
N GLU A 630 28.72 -7.56 -6.70
CA GLU A 630 28.26 -6.16 -6.51
C GLU A 630 28.27 -5.36 -7.81
N LEU A 631 29.23 -5.63 -8.71
CA LEU A 631 29.25 -5.08 -10.06
C LEU A 631 28.02 -5.51 -10.86
N LEU A 632 27.70 -6.81 -10.89
CA LEU A 632 26.57 -7.34 -11.65
C LEU A 632 25.22 -6.89 -11.08
N LEU A 633 25.05 -6.91 -9.76
CA LEU A 633 23.81 -6.45 -9.12
C LEU A 633 23.54 -4.97 -9.41
N THR A 634 24.58 -4.14 -9.33
CA THR A 634 24.45 -2.71 -9.67
C THR A 634 24.22 -2.48 -11.16
N PHE A 635 24.84 -3.30 -12.02
CA PHE A 635 24.57 -3.29 -13.45
C PHE A 635 23.08 -3.53 -13.73
N VAL A 636 22.47 -4.56 -13.12
CA VAL A 636 21.04 -4.88 -13.31
C VAL A 636 20.15 -3.73 -12.83
N LEU A 637 20.48 -3.13 -11.68
CA LEU A 637 19.76 -1.98 -11.15
C LEU A 637 19.81 -0.77 -12.09
N VAL A 638 21.01 -0.35 -12.50
CA VAL A 638 21.17 0.86 -13.34
C VAL A 638 20.63 0.60 -14.76
N PHE A 639 20.80 -0.59 -15.31
CA PHE A 639 20.21 -0.97 -16.60
C PHE A 639 18.69 -0.89 -16.53
N THR A 640 18.08 -1.39 -15.45
CA THR A 640 16.62 -1.29 -15.25
C THR A 640 16.16 0.16 -15.14
N ILE A 641 16.92 1.02 -14.47
CA ILE A 641 16.59 2.45 -14.36
C ILE A 641 16.63 3.13 -15.74
N PHE A 642 17.69 2.91 -16.52
CA PHE A 642 17.79 3.45 -17.88
C PHE A 642 16.67 2.92 -18.78
N ALA A 643 16.33 1.64 -18.65
CA ALA A 643 15.24 1.01 -19.38
C ALA A 643 13.87 1.56 -18.97
N ALA A 644 13.63 1.73 -17.68
CA ALA A 644 12.34 2.21 -17.16
C ALA A 644 12.12 3.70 -17.47
N THR A 645 13.19 4.49 -17.55
CA THR A 645 13.16 5.93 -17.81
C THR A 645 13.38 6.30 -19.28
N ASP A 646 13.50 5.30 -20.17
CA ASP A 646 13.65 5.52 -21.60
C ASP A 646 12.37 6.14 -22.19
N PRO A 647 12.44 7.35 -22.79
CA PRO A 647 11.29 7.98 -23.45
C PRO A 647 10.70 7.13 -24.59
N GLY A 648 11.47 6.20 -25.17
CA GLY A 648 11.00 5.26 -26.18
C GLY A 648 10.05 4.18 -25.64
N ARG A 649 9.85 4.10 -24.32
CA ARG A 649 8.90 3.16 -23.68
C ARG A 649 7.67 3.87 -23.17
N GLU A 650 6.52 3.19 -23.26
CA GLU A 650 5.22 3.71 -22.80
C GLU A 650 4.99 3.56 -21.28
N LEU A 651 6.04 3.60 -20.45
CA LEU A 651 5.87 3.55 -18.99
C LEU A 651 5.48 4.94 -18.48
N ARG A 652 4.47 5.03 -17.61
CA ARG A 652 3.97 6.31 -17.11
C ARG A 652 3.71 6.28 -15.60
N GLY A 653 3.86 7.44 -14.96
CA GLY A 653 3.52 7.62 -13.56
C GLY A 653 4.28 6.66 -12.63
N TYR A 654 3.55 5.77 -11.96
CA TYR A 654 4.09 4.88 -10.93
C TYR A 654 4.76 3.61 -11.46
N ASP A 655 4.64 3.31 -12.76
CA ASP A 655 5.27 2.12 -13.34
C ASP A 655 6.80 2.17 -13.23
N ILE A 656 7.38 3.37 -13.35
CA ILE A 656 8.83 3.58 -13.28
C ILE A 656 9.36 3.30 -11.86
N PRO A 657 8.88 3.99 -10.79
CA PRO A 657 9.32 3.69 -9.43
C PRO A 657 9.10 2.24 -9.01
N LEU A 658 7.97 1.64 -9.40
CA LEU A 658 7.67 0.26 -9.05
C LEU A 658 8.62 -0.73 -9.73
N SER A 659 8.93 -0.51 -11.02
CA SER A 659 9.90 -1.32 -11.76
C SER A 659 11.30 -1.28 -11.12
N ILE A 660 11.73 -0.09 -10.69
CA ILE A 660 13.00 0.10 -9.98
C ILE A 660 12.97 -0.63 -8.63
N GLY A 661 11.90 -0.48 -7.85
CA GLY A 661 11.76 -1.15 -6.56
C GLY A 661 11.71 -2.67 -6.64
N VAL A 662 10.99 -3.23 -7.62
CA VAL A 662 10.94 -4.69 -7.87
C VAL A 662 12.33 -5.21 -8.27
N CYS A 663 13.08 -4.46 -9.08
CA CYS A 663 14.46 -4.81 -9.41
C CYS A 663 15.36 -4.85 -8.16
N VAL A 664 15.28 -3.83 -7.30
CA VAL A 664 16.01 -3.79 -6.03
C VAL A 664 15.63 -4.97 -5.13
N PHE A 665 14.34 -5.32 -5.04
CA PHE A 665 13.85 -6.48 -4.29
C PHE A 665 14.49 -7.78 -4.79
N ILE A 666 14.46 -8.04 -6.11
CA ILE A 666 15.06 -9.24 -6.71
C ILE A 666 16.56 -9.28 -6.45
N CYS A 667 17.27 -8.16 -6.64
CA CYS A 667 18.70 -8.09 -6.40
C CYS A 667 19.06 -8.37 -4.92
N HIS A 668 18.25 -7.88 -3.97
CA HIS A 668 18.44 -8.17 -2.54
C HIS A 668 18.19 -9.65 -2.21
N MET A 669 17.15 -10.27 -2.79
CA MET A 669 16.88 -11.70 -2.60
C MET A 669 18.08 -12.56 -3.02
N CYS A 670 18.80 -12.16 -4.07
CA CYS A 670 20.01 -12.84 -4.53
C CYS A 670 21.27 -12.43 -3.74
N GLY A 671 21.44 -11.14 -3.46
CA GLY A 671 22.71 -10.57 -3.00
C GLY A 671 22.89 -10.57 -1.47
N ILE A 672 21.82 -10.53 -0.67
CA ILE A 672 21.94 -10.45 0.78
C ILE A 672 22.74 -11.62 1.36
N PRO A 673 22.47 -12.89 1.01
CA PRO A 673 23.21 -14.03 1.56
C PRO A 673 24.70 -14.05 1.20
N LEU A 674 25.10 -13.35 0.13
CA LEU A 674 26.44 -13.43 -0.44
C LEU A 674 27.31 -12.24 -0.02
N THR A 675 26.81 -11.02 -0.18
CA THR A 675 27.57 -9.77 0.00
C THR A 675 26.86 -8.75 0.90
N GLY A 676 25.66 -9.06 1.40
CA GLY A 676 24.79 -8.10 2.07
C GLY A 676 24.04 -7.15 1.12
N CYS A 677 24.21 -7.33 -0.20
CA CYS A 677 23.60 -6.55 -1.29
C CYS A 677 23.72 -5.03 -1.10
N SER A 678 24.85 -4.45 -1.48
CA SER A 678 25.01 -3.00 -1.41
C SER A 678 24.27 -2.31 -2.55
N MET A 679 24.72 -2.55 -3.78
CA MET A 679 24.36 -1.81 -5.01
C MET A 679 24.51 -0.28 -4.95
N ASN A 680 24.90 0.27 -3.80
CA ASN A 680 24.80 1.67 -3.46
C ASN A 680 25.86 2.01 -2.40
N PRO A 681 26.94 2.71 -2.79
CA PRO A 681 28.01 3.07 -1.88
C PRO A 681 27.54 3.83 -0.63
N ALA A 682 26.53 4.69 -0.73
CA ALA A 682 25.99 5.41 0.41
C ALA A 682 25.31 4.46 1.42
N ARG A 683 24.55 3.46 0.95
CA ARG A 683 23.91 2.43 1.80
C ARG A 683 24.91 1.57 2.56
N SER A 684 26.10 1.34 2.00
CA SER A 684 27.17 0.65 2.71
C SER A 684 27.91 1.57 3.69
N LEU A 685 28.19 2.82 3.28
CA LEU A 685 28.95 3.78 4.08
C LEU A 685 28.30 4.10 5.43
N GLY A 686 27.00 4.40 5.44
CA GLY A 686 26.31 4.88 6.65
C GLY A 686 26.47 3.95 7.86
N PRO A 687 25.98 2.69 7.80
CA PRO A 687 26.15 1.72 8.87
C PRO A 687 27.61 1.39 9.19
N ALA A 688 28.47 1.33 8.17
CA ALA A 688 29.90 1.04 8.33
C ALA A 688 30.61 2.09 9.19
N LEU A 689 30.33 3.38 8.96
CA LEU A 689 30.92 4.48 9.73
C LEU A 689 30.46 4.44 11.19
N ILE A 690 29.16 4.25 11.44
CA ILE A 690 28.57 4.28 12.79
C ILE A 690 29.00 3.08 13.64
N LYS A 691 29.21 1.91 13.03
CA LYS A 691 29.55 0.66 13.73
C LYS A 691 31.00 0.19 13.52
N ASN A 692 31.81 0.97 12.80
CA ASN A 692 33.20 0.70 12.49
C ASN A 692 33.44 -0.61 11.69
N PHE A 693 32.62 -0.87 10.65
CA PHE A 693 32.75 -2.04 9.77
C PHE A 693 33.47 -1.71 8.46
N TRP A 694 34.79 -1.87 8.43
CA TRP A 694 35.63 -1.48 7.28
C TRP A 694 36.28 -2.63 6.53
N LYS A 695 36.17 -3.87 7.03
CA LYS A 695 36.75 -5.04 6.37
C LYS A 695 36.17 -5.20 4.96
N ASP A 696 37.06 -5.30 3.97
CA ASP A 696 36.75 -5.45 2.54
C ASP A 696 35.77 -4.39 1.97
N HIS A 697 35.65 -3.25 2.65
CA HIS A 697 34.62 -2.25 2.36
C HIS A 697 34.78 -1.62 0.97
N TRP A 698 35.99 -1.61 0.41
CA TRP A 698 36.30 -1.12 -0.94
C TRP A 698 35.45 -1.80 -2.03
N VAL A 699 35.03 -3.05 -1.80
CA VAL A 699 34.16 -3.81 -2.73
C VAL A 699 32.85 -3.07 -2.99
N TYR A 700 32.28 -2.42 -1.98
CA TYR A 700 31.01 -1.70 -2.08
C TYR A 700 31.12 -0.31 -2.73
N TRP A 701 32.33 0.08 -3.14
CA TRP A 701 32.60 1.28 -3.92
C TRP A 701 32.97 0.91 -5.35
N VAL A 702 33.96 0.03 -5.47
CA VAL A 702 34.55 -0.37 -6.75
C VAL A 702 33.70 -1.38 -7.50
N GLY A 703 32.84 -2.16 -6.84
CA GLY A 703 31.83 -2.99 -7.53
C GLY A 703 30.72 -2.14 -8.15
N PRO A 704 29.96 -1.36 -7.34
CA PRO A 704 28.80 -0.65 -7.83
C PRO A 704 29.07 0.43 -8.89
N VAL A 705 30.11 1.26 -8.72
CA VAL A 705 30.35 2.41 -9.61
C VAL A 705 30.62 1.98 -11.06
N PRO A 706 31.59 1.08 -11.34
CA PRO A 706 31.79 0.52 -12.68
C PRO A 706 30.57 -0.23 -13.21
N GLY A 707 29.89 -1.04 -12.38
CA GLY A 707 28.70 -1.77 -12.79
C GLY A 707 27.60 -0.84 -13.32
N GLY A 708 27.36 0.27 -12.62
CA GLY A 708 26.43 1.30 -13.05
C GLY A 708 26.86 2.02 -14.34
N ILE A 709 28.14 2.39 -14.47
CA ILE A 709 28.67 3.04 -15.67
C ILE A 709 28.53 2.12 -16.89
N ILE A 710 28.91 0.84 -16.77
CA ILE A 710 28.82 -0.15 -17.86
C ILE A 710 27.35 -0.34 -18.28
N ALA A 711 26.43 -0.46 -17.33
CA ALA A 711 25.00 -0.58 -17.62
C ALA A 711 24.44 0.63 -18.39
N ALA A 712 24.78 1.83 -17.94
CA ALA A 712 24.33 3.07 -18.56
C ALA A 712 24.86 3.23 -19.99
N PHE A 713 26.15 2.97 -20.22
CA PHE A 713 26.73 2.98 -21.56
C PHE A 713 26.12 1.89 -22.46
N LEU A 714 25.98 0.67 -21.96
CA LEU A 714 25.37 -0.41 -22.73
C LEU A 714 23.94 -0.03 -23.15
N TYR A 715 23.13 0.49 -22.24
CA TYR A 715 21.77 0.88 -22.57
C TYR A 715 21.74 2.03 -23.58
N GLU A 716 22.46 3.13 -23.34
CA GLU A 716 22.40 4.33 -24.18
C GLU A 716 22.92 4.09 -25.61
N TYR A 717 23.94 3.25 -25.79
CA TYR A 717 24.59 3.05 -27.10
C TYR A 717 24.10 1.80 -27.85
N VAL A 718 23.49 0.83 -27.17
CA VAL A 718 23.03 -0.43 -27.80
C VAL A 718 21.50 -0.55 -27.81
N PHE A 719 20.81 -0.15 -26.73
CA PHE A 719 19.38 -0.42 -26.55
C PHE A 719 18.48 0.80 -26.76
N SER A 720 18.98 2.00 -26.48
CA SER A 720 18.20 3.21 -26.69
C SER A 720 18.05 3.46 -28.18
N THR A 721 16.82 3.38 -28.68
CA THR A 721 16.47 3.73 -30.05
C THR A 721 16.38 5.25 -30.19
N ARG A 722 17.49 5.98 -29.92
CA ARG A 722 17.60 7.34 -30.43
C ARG A 722 17.56 7.23 -31.94
N SER A 723 16.46 7.70 -32.53
CA SER A 723 16.14 7.64 -33.94
C SER A 723 17.39 7.77 -34.81
N ALA A 724 17.68 6.72 -35.57
CA ALA A 724 18.31 6.92 -36.87
C ALA A 724 17.46 7.96 -37.61
N GLY A 725 18.04 9.15 -37.81
CA GLY A 725 17.60 10.30 -38.59
C GLY A 725 16.11 10.42 -38.95
N VAL A 726 15.40 11.32 -38.26
CA VAL A 726 14.40 12.18 -38.92
C VAL A 726 14.67 13.61 -38.44
N SER A 727 15.12 14.46 -39.36
CA SER A 727 15.29 15.90 -39.14
C SER A 727 13.93 16.57 -38.89
N PRO A 728 13.84 17.62 -38.06
CA PRO A 728 12.60 18.38 -37.91
C PRO A 728 12.32 19.16 -39.20
N ALA A 729 11.14 18.94 -39.78
CA ALA A 729 10.54 19.81 -40.78
C ALA A 729 9.51 20.72 -40.12
#